data_AF-A0AAD8Z2Y0-F1
#
_entry.id   AF-A0AAD8Z2Y0-F1
#
_cell.length_a   1.000
_cell.length_b   1.000
_cell.length_c   1.000
_cell.angle_alpha   90.00
_cell.angle_beta   90.00
_cell.angle_gamma   90.00
#
_symmetry.space_group_name_H-M   'P 1'
#
loop_
_entity.id
_entity.type
_entity.pdbx_description
1 polymer ?
#
loop_
_entity_poly.entity_id
_entity_poly.type
_entity_poly.pdbx_seq_one_letter_code
_entity_poly.pdbx_strand_id
1 'polypeptide(L)'
;VHYFGCPQDPYYRFNDLAYRWISLDNWTYTTSFSVPDYVRESKRSVLVFEGVDTISTISLNGVIIGNTDNMFLRYDFEVTGLLKDVNFLEVWLMSAVTYASMRHQAHTAYKVPPECPPATQKGECHVNFIRKAQSSFSWDWGPSFPTLGIWKDVYLESFNTFRLLNFVTSSKYDSLLSCWTVEVELFFDTIVASKGIVQLSVPQLQSEAKFQLSLSPGQSNTSFLLQINQNASVDLWWPFGHGQQPLKELFINISMVGGEAFHAKRMIAFRTVELVQEPIPDSPGLSFYFRINGQPIFLKGSNWIPAHAFQDQATADRLTQLLLSAQMANMNVLRVWGGGIYEQDLFYSLCDKLGIMVWQDFMFACALYPIERDFIQSVRKEVTQQLRRLKSHPSVVIWSGNNENEAAIATNWFFIPHAERPRYVKDYIHLYVENIREIVLQEDSSRPFLVSSPTNGLQSEKEGWVAQNPYDPHYGDVHFYSYLTDCWDWRSFPRTRFASEYGFQSWPSMSTLSKVMQAQCVKTQTEFYRRSQSDIVQGEGHTMGALYWQLNDIWQAPSWSSIEFGGKWKMLHYWAVNFFSPLISVGVEDKEDLMIYAISDLNLDYILKVSVKLYRWNSFIPQCSLDSDWAVVKGGGVTKVFEHPVSPLLKNCGNCTRQSCVVTFHLSGPEHGIKSPPNHLFLSSPRDAKDLQKPKITNMDEHQFQDILRFYGSNTSLSTANLENFLYLLTTRRPPASVDSVANPLRNAECLSVSDLLAVFGLANVSEVTVDQLEIVCPAVLTQVLLPSCPYMTPHSQTIDSKVWGYGFLAVTIINLASLLGLLLIPFTKKSYFPKVLTYFIGVAIGTLFSNAALQLVPEALGFDPKADDYVLKAVGIFGGFYVLFFTERVLKMALKVDSEHCHTHFPSLQMADVSITNFSNDTVIHNICNDLITNSVNHDVIPNIPCDKPVHPSVSPVSDQEACVFLTCRWLRGERVSNIKTVAWMITLSDGLHNFIDGLAIGASFTLSLLTGFSTSIAIVCEEFPHELGDFVILLTSGMSVPQAVFFNLLSAICCYLGLVLGILLGSNIAPNAIFAIAGGMFLYISLADMFPEMNSIMTTYAKGTSGKVIFFVLQNCGLLTGFSVILLITMFAGNINLG
;
A
#
# COMPACT_ATOMS: atom_id res chain seq x y z
N VAL A 1 9.14 -2.20 -15.68
CA VAL A 1 8.55 -2.14 -17.04
C VAL A 1 7.22 -1.36 -17.08
N HIS A 2 6.19 -1.74 -16.30
CA HIS A 2 4.86 -1.10 -16.31
C HIS A 2 4.88 0.44 -16.37
N TYR A 3 5.55 1.10 -15.40
CA TYR A 3 5.66 2.57 -15.28
C TYR A 3 6.16 3.34 -16.51
N PHE A 4 6.80 2.70 -17.49
CA PHE A 4 7.41 3.39 -18.65
C PHE A 4 7.21 2.71 -20.01
N GLY A 5 6.59 1.53 -20.09
CA GLY A 5 6.58 0.74 -21.34
C GLY A 5 5.38 -0.19 -21.56
N CYS A 6 4.37 -0.22 -20.69
CA CYS A 6 3.17 -1.03 -20.90
C CYS A 6 1.91 -0.19 -20.59
N PRO A 7 0.90 -0.14 -21.50
CA PRO A 7 -0.25 0.75 -21.34
C PRO A 7 -1.29 0.26 -20.31
N GLN A 8 -1.13 -0.94 -19.76
CA GLN A 8 -2.06 -1.58 -18.82
C GLN A 8 -1.29 -2.48 -17.83
N ASP A 9 -1.88 -2.68 -16.65
CA ASP A 9 -1.44 -3.60 -15.60
C ASP A 9 -1.27 -5.05 -16.14
N PRO A 10 -0.15 -5.75 -15.86
CA PRO A 10 0.02 -7.17 -16.17
C PRO A 10 -1.08 -8.09 -15.62
N TYR A 11 -1.70 -7.76 -14.49
CA TYR A 11 -2.80 -8.56 -13.92
C TYR A 11 -4.16 -8.30 -14.59
N TYR A 12 -4.25 -7.34 -15.52
CA TYR A 12 -5.50 -7.02 -16.19
C TYR A 12 -5.87 -8.04 -17.27
N ARG A 13 -6.90 -8.85 -16.96
CA ARG A 13 -7.62 -9.78 -17.86
C ARG A 13 -6.80 -10.92 -18.48
N PHE A 14 -5.99 -10.62 -19.50
CA PHE A 14 -5.25 -11.58 -20.32
C PHE A 14 -3.82 -11.07 -20.62
N ASN A 15 -3.32 -10.15 -19.80
CA ASN A 15 -2.00 -9.55 -19.97
C ASN A 15 -0.86 -10.49 -19.52
N ASP A 16 -1.19 -11.59 -18.83
CA ASP A 16 -0.34 -12.79 -18.70
C ASP A 16 0.07 -13.35 -20.07
N LEU A 17 -0.88 -13.45 -21.00
CA LEU A 17 -0.64 -13.89 -22.37
C LEU A 17 -0.08 -12.76 -23.24
N ALA A 18 -0.65 -11.55 -23.14
CA ALA A 18 -0.28 -10.43 -24.01
C ALA A 18 1.13 -9.87 -23.73
N TYR A 19 1.63 -9.98 -22.50
CA TYR A 19 2.97 -9.54 -22.12
C TYR A 19 4.00 -10.67 -21.97
N ARG A 20 3.66 -11.91 -22.36
CA ARG A 20 4.60 -13.06 -22.35
C ARG A 20 5.94 -12.77 -23.04
N TRP A 21 5.95 -11.89 -24.03
CA TRP A 21 7.17 -11.42 -24.71
C TRP A 21 8.20 -10.80 -23.74
N ILE A 22 7.77 -10.13 -22.68
CA ILE A 22 8.66 -9.51 -21.67
C ILE A 22 9.56 -10.57 -21.03
N SER A 23 9.02 -11.74 -20.73
CA SER A 23 9.75 -12.88 -20.13
C SER A 23 10.56 -13.71 -21.13
N LEU A 24 10.30 -13.55 -22.43
CA LEU A 24 11.00 -14.25 -23.51
C LEU A 24 12.20 -13.43 -24.05
N ASP A 25 12.17 -12.11 -23.92
CA ASP A 25 13.27 -11.23 -24.31
C ASP A 25 14.38 -11.13 -23.24
N ASN A 26 15.54 -10.62 -23.64
CA ASN A 26 16.68 -10.36 -22.75
C ASN A 26 16.73 -8.87 -22.42
N TRP A 27 16.98 -8.52 -21.16
CA TRP A 27 16.89 -7.14 -20.66
C TRP A 27 18.24 -6.65 -20.15
N THR A 28 18.55 -5.37 -20.29
CA THR A 28 19.78 -4.78 -19.76
C THR A 28 19.45 -3.63 -18.81
N TYR A 29 19.92 -3.73 -17.57
CA TYR A 29 19.90 -2.63 -16.60
C TYR A 29 21.24 -1.88 -16.68
N THR A 30 21.19 -0.57 -16.91
CA THR A 30 22.39 0.30 -16.96
C THR A 30 22.28 1.43 -15.96
N THR A 31 23.34 1.72 -15.22
CA THR A 31 23.41 2.89 -14.33
C THR A 31 24.82 3.49 -14.29
N SER A 32 24.93 4.76 -13.94
CA SER A 32 26.21 5.47 -13.79
C SER A 32 26.34 6.08 -12.41
N PHE A 33 27.46 5.85 -11.72
CA PHE A 33 27.70 6.34 -10.37
C PHE A 33 29.12 6.88 -10.18
N SER A 34 29.25 7.97 -9.44
CA SER A 34 30.55 8.54 -9.05
C SER A 34 31.03 7.98 -7.71
N VAL A 35 32.35 7.85 -7.53
CA VAL A 35 32.95 7.43 -6.24
C VAL A 35 34.00 8.44 -5.76
N PRO A 36 34.06 8.78 -4.46
CA PRO A 36 35.12 9.61 -3.88
C PRO A 36 36.51 8.97 -3.96
N ASP A 37 37.55 9.79 -3.88
CA ASP A 37 38.96 9.36 -3.97
C ASP A 37 39.31 8.27 -2.93
N TYR A 38 38.89 8.44 -1.67
CA TYR A 38 39.17 7.45 -0.60
C TYR A 38 38.55 6.06 -0.89
N VAL A 39 37.50 5.98 -1.72
CA VAL A 39 36.91 4.71 -2.16
C VAL A 39 37.78 4.07 -3.25
N ARG A 40 38.33 4.88 -4.16
CA ARG A 40 39.26 4.43 -5.22
C ARG A 40 40.62 4.01 -4.67
N GLU A 41 41.10 4.70 -3.63
CA GLU A 41 42.37 4.46 -2.94
C GLU A 41 42.28 3.33 -1.89
N SER A 42 41.08 2.82 -1.60
CA SER A 42 40.90 1.71 -0.67
C SER A 42 41.50 0.40 -1.21
N LYS A 43 42.23 -0.32 -0.35
CA LYS A 43 43.01 -1.52 -0.74
C LYS A 43 42.17 -2.63 -1.36
N ARG A 44 40.88 -2.74 -1.01
CA ARG A 44 39.92 -3.62 -1.66
C ARG A 44 38.59 -2.92 -1.86
N SER A 45 37.93 -3.19 -2.97
CA SER A 45 36.56 -2.75 -3.27
C SER A 45 35.75 -3.89 -3.85
N VAL A 46 34.52 -4.09 -3.34
CA VAL A 46 33.62 -5.19 -3.72
C VAL A 46 32.25 -4.62 -4.05
N LEU A 47 31.76 -4.88 -5.26
CA LEU A 47 30.39 -4.59 -5.66
C LEU A 47 29.51 -5.80 -5.27
N VAL A 48 28.49 -5.55 -4.46
CA VAL A 48 27.62 -6.56 -3.87
C VAL A 48 26.24 -6.48 -4.50
N PHE A 49 25.66 -7.63 -4.80
CA PHE A 49 24.26 -7.80 -5.18
C PHE A 49 23.62 -8.76 -4.18
N GLU A 50 22.65 -8.30 -3.38
CA GLU A 50 21.94 -9.14 -2.40
C GLU A 50 20.93 -10.11 -3.05
N GLY A 51 20.71 -10.00 -4.37
CA GLY A 51 19.84 -10.87 -5.14
C GLY A 51 19.57 -10.37 -6.55
N VAL A 52 19.89 -11.19 -7.56
CA VAL A 52 19.61 -10.95 -8.97
C VAL A 52 18.67 -12.02 -9.48
N ASP A 53 17.59 -11.63 -10.14
CA ASP A 53 16.57 -12.53 -10.67
C ASP A 53 16.71 -12.63 -12.21
N THR A 54 17.31 -13.67 -12.80
CA THR A 54 18.03 -14.79 -12.15
C THR A 54 19.36 -15.07 -12.86
N ILE A 55 19.35 -15.07 -14.20
CA ILE A 55 20.53 -15.34 -15.03
C ILE A 55 21.06 -14.01 -15.55
N SER A 56 22.31 -13.66 -15.23
CA SER A 56 22.90 -12.41 -15.70
C SER A 56 24.40 -12.48 -16.00
N THR A 57 24.87 -11.54 -16.82
CA THR A 57 26.27 -11.16 -16.97
C THR A 57 26.42 -9.71 -16.55
N ILE A 58 27.38 -9.42 -15.68
CA ILE A 58 27.56 -8.11 -15.05
C ILE A 58 28.88 -7.52 -15.53
N SER A 59 28.84 -6.28 -16.04
CA SER A 59 30.02 -5.53 -16.49
C SER A 59 30.13 -4.18 -15.78
N LEU A 60 31.36 -3.81 -15.43
CA LEU A 60 31.70 -2.51 -14.86
C LEU A 60 32.74 -1.85 -15.76
N ASN A 61 32.47 -0.63 -16.21
CA ASN A 61 33.37 0.16 -17.05
C ASN A 61 33.80 -0.54 -18.36
N GLY A 62 32.97 -1.45 -18.87
CA GLY A 62 33.23 -2.28 -20.05
C GLY A 62 33.99 -3.59 -19.78
N VAL A 63 34.25 -3.92 -18.51
CA VAL A 63 34.92 -5.17 -18.08
C VAL A 63 33.88 -6.07 -17.41
N ILE A 64 33.71 -7.30 -17.90
CA ILE A 64 32.85 -8.30 -17.25
C ILE A 64 33.47 -8.70 -15.91
N ILE A 65 32.72 -8.50 -14.82
CA ILE A 65 33.17 -8.80 -13.45
C ILE A 65 32.60 -10.14 -12.93
N GLY A 66 31.54 -10.66 -13.55
CA GLY A 66 31.00 -11.98 -13.23
C GLY A 66 29.63 -12.27 -13.84
N ASN A 67 29.05 -13.40 -13.43
CA ASN A 67 27.73 -13.87 -13.86
C ASN A 67 26.90 -14.29 -12.64
N THR A 68 25.57 -14.32 -12.78
CA THR A 68 24.62 -14.89 -11.81
C THR A 68 23.77 -16.00 -12.43
N ASP A 69 23.31 -16.92 -11.59
CA ASP A 69 22.64 -18.18 -11.96
C ASP A 69 21.46 -18.56 -11.05
N ASN A 70 21.23 -17.83 -9.95
CA ASN A 70 20.33 -18.21 -8.86
C ASN A 70 19.73 -16.98 -8.17
N MET A 71 18.39 -16.91 -8.16
CA MET A 71 17.60 -15.83 -7.56
C MET A 71 17.89 -15.65 -6.06
N PHE A 72 18.22 -16.74 -5.38
CA PHE A 72 18.32 -16.84 -3.92
C PHE A 72 19.75 -16.67 -3.40
N LEU A 73 20.69 -16.27 -4.26
CA LEU A 73 22.07 -15.99 -3.91
C LEU A 73 22.36 -14.48 -3.86
N ARG A 74 23.09 -14.10 -2.82
CA ARG A 74 23.94 -12.90 -2.80
C ARG A 74 25.25 -13.18 -3.54
N TYR A 75 25.68 -12.23 -4.35
CA TYR A 75 26.93 -12.26 -5.12
C TYR A 75 27.85 -11.08 -4.78
N ASP A 76 29.12 -11.37 -4.54
CA ASP A 76 30.16 -10.42 -4.16
C ASP A 76 31.25 -10.41 -5.25
N PHE A 77 31.36 -9.31 -6.00
CA PHE A 77 32.33 -9.18 -7.11
C PHE A 77 33.42 -8.18 -6.75
N GLU A 78 34.69 -8.61 -6.80
CA GLU A 78 35.82 -7.71 -6.57
C GLU A 78 36.03 -6.75 -7.75
N VAL A 79 36.07 -5.45 -7.46
CA VAL A 79 36.22 -4.35 -8.42
C VAL A 79 37.43 -3.44 -8.11
N THR A 80 38.32 -3.90 -7.23
CA THR A 80 39.59 -3.25 -6.89
C THR A 80 40.38 -2.88 -8.16
N GLY A 81 40.69 -1.59 -8.33
CA GLY A 81 41.41 -1.09 -9.52
C GLY A 81 40.59 -0.95 -10.81
N LEU A 82 39.30 -1.35 -10.84
CA LEU A 82 38.39 -1.08 -11.95
C LEU A 82 37.62 0.24 -11.81
N LEU A 83 37.62 0.83 -10.62
CA LEU A 83 36.90 2.07 -10.30
C LEU A 83 37.55 3.32 -10.92
N LYS A 84 36.69 4.20 -11.45
CA LYS A 84 37.00 5.51 -12.06
C LYS A 84 36.22 6.61 -11.34
N ASP A 85 36.45 7.88 -11.66
CA ASP A 85 35.70 9.03 -11.11
C ASP A 85 34.19 8.88 -11.31
N VAL A 86 33.80 8.49 -12.53
CA VAL A 86 32.45 8.08 -12.92
C VAL A 86 32.53 6.66 -13.47
N ASN A 87 31.67 5.79 -12.97
CA ASN A 87 31.60 4.39 -13.30
C ASN A 87 30.31 4.09 -14.05
N PHE A 88 30.37 3.18 -15.01
CA PHE A 88 29.20 2.65 -15.72
C PHE A 88 29.01 1.18 -15.37
N LEU A 89 27.87 0.84 -14.77
CA LEU A 89 27.49 -0.53 -14.40
C LEU A 89 26.40 -1.01 -15.35
N GLU A 90 26.60 -2.20 -15.90
CA GLU A 90 25.69 -2.86 -16.81
C GLU A 90 25.39 -4.28 -16.31
N VAL A 91 24.10 -4.64 -16.26
CA VAL A 91 23.61 -5.95 -15.84
C VAL A 91 22.74 -6.47 -16.98
N TRP A 92 23.32 -7.33 -17.82
CA TRP A 92 22.61 -8.01 -18.90
C TRP A 92 21.94 -9.27 -18.34
N LEU A 93 20.62 -9.38 -18.49
CA LEU A 93 19.77 -10.44 -17.94
C LEU A 93 19.19 -11.29 -19.07
N MET A 94 19.35 -12.61 -18.93
CA MET A 94 18.83 -13.58 -19.89
C MET A 94 17.42 -14.04 -19.51
N SER A 95 16.55 -14.21 -20.52
CA SER A 95 15.21 -14.80 -20.36
C SER A 95 15.28 -16.12 -19.56
N ALA A 96 14.61 -16.14 -18.41
CA ALA A 96 14.55 -17.31 -17.53
C ALA A 96 13.94 -18.53 -18.23
N VAL A 97 12.93 -18.32 -19.07
CA VAL A 97 12.27 -19.35 -19.89
C VAL A 97 13.25 -19.93 -20.92
N THR A 98 13.97 -19.06 -21.62
CA THR A 98 14.96 -19.45 -22.64
C THR A 98 16.10 -20.24 -22.00
N TYR A 99 16.63 -19.76 -20.87
CA TYR A 99 17.67 -20.48 -20.12
C TYR A 99 17.21 -21.85 -19.62
N ALA A 100 16.01 -21.94 -19.03
CA ALA A 100 15.44 -23.20 -18.55
C ALA A 100 15.29 -24.22 -19.70
N SER A 101 14.81 -23.78 -20.87
CA SER A 101 14.74 -24.64 -22.07
C SER A 101 16.13 -25.07 -22.56
N MET A 102 17.13 -24.20 -22.53
CA MET A 102 18.51 -24.56 -22.91
C MET A 102 19.15 -25.56 -21.93
N ARG A 103 18.93 -25.41 -20.62
CA ARG A 103 19.38 -26.37 -19.61
C ARG A 103 18.71 -27.74 -19.79
N HIS A 104 17.40 -27.76 -20.04
CA HIS A 104 16.69 -29.00 -20.38
C HIS A 104 17.25 -29.68 -21.64
N GLN A 105 17.51 -28.92 -22.71
CA GLN A 105 18.10 -29.46 -23.94
C GLN A 105 19.55 -29.96 -23.76
N ALA A 106 20.32 -29.37 -22.86
CA ALA A 106 21.66 -29.84 -22.49
C ALA A 106 21.62 -31.14 -21.65
N HIS A 107 20.56 -31.35 -20.87
CA HIS A 107 20.34 -32.58 -20.11
C HIS A 107 19.87 -33.73 -21.01
N THR A 108 20.82 -34.39 -21.66
CA THR A 108 20.55 -35.48 -22.64
C THR A 108 20.47 -36.88 -22.01
N ALA A 109 20.60 -37.02 -20.69
CA ALA A 109 20.79 -38.32 -20.04
C ALA A 109 19.49 -39.08 -19.71
N TYR A 110 18.40 -38.33 -19.46
CA TYR A 110 17.03 -38.81 -19.18
C TYR A 110 16.08 -37.59 -19.27
N LYS A 111 14.82 -37.72 -18.81
CA LYS A 111 13.90 -36.57 -18.63
C LYS A 111 13.82 -36.23 -17.15
N VAL A 112 13.76 -34.94 -16.81
CA VAL A 112 13.53 -34.48 -15.42
C VAL A 112 12.14 -33.84 -15.34
N PRO A 113 11.11 -34.55 -14.84
CA PRO A 113 9.73 -34.09 -14.87
C PRO A 113 9.34 -33.17 -13.70
N PRO A 114 8.24 -32.41 -13.80
CA PRO A 114 7.40 -32.24 -15.00
C PRO A 114 8.09 -31.37 -16.04
N GLU A 115 7.95 -31.72 -17.32
CA GLU A 115 8.60 -30.95 -18.40
C GLU A 115 7.88 -29.62 -18.66
N CYS A 116 6.55 -29.62 -18.60
CA CYS A 116 5.70 -28.43 -18.72
C CYS A 116 4.54 -28.50 -17.71
N PRO A 117 4.03 -27.34 -17.24
CA PRO A 117 2.84 -27.28 -16.41
C PRO A 117 1.57 -27.68 -17.18
N PRO A 118 0.47 -28.05 -16.49
CA PRO A 118 -0.83 -28.26 -17.12
C PRO A 118 -1.27 -27.05 -17.96
N ALA A 119 -1.80 -27.29 -19.16
CA ALA A 119 -2.25 -26.22 -20.07
C ALA A 119 -3.32 -25.29 -19.46
N THR A 120 -4.03 -25.73 -18.42
CA THR A 120 -4.97 -24.91 -17.63
C THR A 120 -4.30 -23.80 -16.82
N GLN A 121 -2.99 -23.89 -16.52
CA GLN A 121 -2.19 -22.86 -15.86
C GLN A 121 -1.62 -21.81 -16.84
N LYS A 122 -1.60 -22.12 -18.16
CA LYS A 122 -1.04 -21.28 -19.25
C LYS A 122 0.45 -20.91 -19.09
N GLY A 123 1.18 -21.70 -18.32
CA GLY A 123 2.56 -21.45 -17.92
C GLY A 123 3.66 -21.59 -18.97
N GLU A 124 4.88 -21.63 -18.43
CA GLU A 124 6.14 -21.87 -19.12
C GLU A 124 6.78 -23.19 -18.66
N CYS A 125 7.57 -23.82 -19.53
CA CYS A 125 8.14 -25.15 -19.28
C CYS A 125 9.49 -25.11 -18.53
N HIS A 126 9.88 -26.25 -17.95
CA HIS A 126 11.23 -26.53 -17.40
C HIS A 126 11.69 -25.69 -16.18
N VAL A 127 10.78 -25.14 -15.37
CA VAL A 127 11.14 -24.30 -14.18
C VAL A 127 12.06 -25.00 -13.17
N ASN A 128 12.07 -26.34 -13.16
CA ASN A 128 12.95 -27.17 -12.36
C ASN A 128 14.44 -27.09 -12.77
N PHE A 129 14.76 -26.61 -13.97
CA PHE A 129 16.15 -26.42 -14.43
C PHE A 129 16.75 -25.05 -14.06
N ILE A 130 16.02 -24.19 -13.34
CA ILE A 130 16.49 -22.86 -12.91
C ILE A 130 16.23 -22.63 -11.41
N ARG A 131 17.20 -22.03 -10.71
CA ARG A 131 17.04 -21.64 -9.29
C ARG A 131 16.37 -20.26 -9.18
N LYS A 132 15.06 -20.26 -9.47
CA LYS A 132 14.13 -19.12 -9.37
C LYS A 132 12.88 -19.57 -8.59
N ALA A 133 12.06 -18.63 -8.12
CA ALA A 133 10.74 -18.91 -7.56
C ALA A 133 9.92 -19.84 -8.48
N GLN A 134 9.57 -21.04 -8.03
CA GLN A 134 9.04 -22.09 -8.92
C GLN A 134 7.63 -21.74 -9.45
N SER A 135 6.82 -21.09 -8.63
CA SER A 135 5.49 -20.56 -9.02
C SER A 135 5.53 -19.39 -10.02
N SER A 136 6.70 -18.83 -10.35
CA SER A 136 6.81 -17.74 -11.33
C SER A 136 6.53 -18.17 -12.78
N PHE A 137 6.64 -19.47 -13.08
CA PHE A 137 6.29 -20.06 -14.39
C PHE A 137 4.79 -20.45 -14.47
N SER A 138 3.95 -19.83 -13.62
CA SER A 138 2.56 -20.18 -13.24
C SER A 138 2.42 -21.27 -12.18
N TRP A 139 1.21 -21.32 -11.61
CA TRP A 139 0.70 -22.39 -10.76
C TRP A 139 -0.82 -22.51 -10.93
N ASP A 140 -1.50 -23.46 -10.28
CA ASP A 140 -2.97 -23.57 -10.39
C ASP A 140 -3.76 -22.41 -9.74
N TRP A 141 -3.10 -21.62 -8.90
CA TRP A 141 -3.57 -20.33 -8.38
C TRP A 141 -2.77 -19.11 -8.86
N GLY A 142 -1.72 -19.26 -9.68
CA GLY A 142 -0.71 -18.22 -9.95
C GLY A 142 -0.41 -17.97 -11.44
N PRO A 143 -0.12 -16.73 -11.86
CA PRO A 143 0.12 -16.38 -13.26
C PRO A 143 1.56 -16.71 -13.72
N SER A 144 1.76 -16.83 -15.03
CA SER A 144 3.11 -16.95 -15.61
C SER A 144 3.74 -15.56 -15.79
N PHE A 145 4.48 -15.10 -14.78
CA PHE A 145 5.37 -13.93 -14.89
C PHE A 145 6.80 -14.30 -14.45
N PRO A 146 7.55 -15.06 -15.28
CA PRO A 146 8.98 -15.25 -15.04
C PRO A 146 9.73 -13.96 -15.36
N THR A 147 9.78 -13.09 -14.35
CA THR A 147 10.47 -11.78 -14.34
C THR A 147 11.97 -11.87 -14.62
N LEU A 148 12.54 -10.74 -15.03
CA LEU A 148 13.98 -10.48 -15.01
C LEU A 148 14.20 -9.18 -14.23
N GLY A 149 15.22 -9.11 -13.38
CA GLY A 149 15.56 -7.86 -12.68
C GLY A 149 16.53 -8.00 -11.52
N ILE A 150 16.85 -6.86 -10.91
CA ILE A 150 17.60 -6.75 -9.67
C ILE A 150 16.55 -6.64 -8.55
N TRP A 151 16.37 -7.69 -7.75
CA TRP A 151 15.22 -7.82 -6.82
C TRP A 151 15.58 -7.53 -5.35
N LYS A 152 16.83 -7.18 -5.09
CA LYS A 152 17.42 -6.81 -3.80
C LYS A 152 18.48 -5.72 -4.02
N ASP A 153 18.96 -5.15 -2.92
CA ASP A 153 19.90 -4.03 -2.92
C ASP A 153 21.22 -4.35 -3.63
N VAL A 154 21.82 -3.31 -4.20
CA VAL A 154 23.13 -3.33 -4.86
C VAL A 154 23.97 -2.18 -4.32
N TYR A 155 25.16 -2.48 -3.81
CA TYR A 155 26.00 -1.49 -3.14
C TYR A 155 27.49 -1.80 -3.27
N LEU A 156 28.33 -0.78 -3.09
CA LEU A 156 29.79 -0.87 -3.17
C LEU A 156 30.38 -0.78 -1.76
N GLU A 157 31.10 -1.81 -1.32
CA GLU A 157 31.85 -1.81 -0.06
C GLU A 157 33.36 -1.78 -0.33
N SER A 158 34.04 -0.81 0.27
CA SER A 158 35.49 -0.60 0.13
C SER A 158 36.15 -0.54 1.51
N PHE A 159 37.27 -1.26 1.67
CA PHE A 159 37.90 -1.48 2.96
C PHE A 159 39.43 -1.67 2.88
N ASN A 160 40.10 -1.43 4.01
CA ASN A 160 41.56 -1.32 4.08
C ASN A 160 42.25 -2.39 4.94
N THR A 161 41.51 -3.12 5.77
CA THR A 161 42.08 -4.12 6.69
C THR A 161 41.23 -5.39 6.70
N PHE A 162 39.94 -5.26 7.02
CA PHE A 162 38.99 -6.37 7.00
C PHE A 162 37.58 -5.89 6.65
N ARG A 163 36.70 -6.84 6.37
CA ARG A 163 35.27 -6.72 6.14
C ARG A 163 34.55 -7.80 6.93
N LEU A 164 33.44 -7.48 7.60
CA LEU A 164 32.55 -8.49 8.16
C LEU A 164 31.54 -8.88 7.07
N LEU A 165 31.60 -10.13 6.61
CA LEU A 165 30.71 -10.67 5.57
C LEU A 165 29.32 -11.00 6.13
N ASN A 166 29.27 -11.57 7.34
CA ASN A 166 28.04 -11.92 8.04
C ASN A 166 28.32 -12.13 9.54
N PHE A 167 27.29 -12.04 10.38
CA PHE A 167 27.31 -12.46 11.78
C PHE A 167 26.04 -13.24 12.10
N VAL A 168 26.19 -14.43 12.66
CA VAL A 168 25.06 -15.33 12.93
C VAL A 168 25.02 -15.70 14.41
N THR A 169 23.83 -15.70 14.99
CA THR A 169 23.62 -15.92 16.43
C THR A 169 22.71 -17.13 16.68
N SER A 170 23.07 -17.98 17.64
CA SER A 170 22.26 -19.12 18.09
C SER A 170 22.15 -19.14 19.61
N SER A 171 20.93 -19.11 20.15
CA SER A 171 20.68 -19.40 21.56
C SER A 171 20.64 -20.92 21.78
N LYS A 172 21.43 -21.44 22.73
CA LYS A 172 21.40 -22.86 23.12
C LYS A 172 21.25 -22.99 24.63
N TYR A 173 20.34 -23.84 25.08
CA TYR A 173 20.15 -24.16 26.50
C TYR A 173 20.96 -25.41 26.85
N ASP A 174 21.82 -25.32 27.86
CA ASP A 174 22.51 -26.46 28.43
C ASP A 174 21.69 -26.98 29.63
N SER A 175 21.11 -28.17 29.50
CA SER A 175 20.30 -28.80 30.54
C SER A 175 21.12 -29.37 31.70
N LEU A 176 22.43 -29.59 31.53
CA LEU A 176 23.34 -30.09 32.57
C LEU A 176 23.85 -28.93 33.43
N LEU A 177 24.17 -27.79 32.80
CA LEU A 177 24.60 -26.55 33.46
C LEU A 177 23.44 -25.62 33.84
N SER A 178 22.20 -25.97 33.43
CA SER A 178 20.98 -25.18 33.61
C SER A 178 21.14 -23.71 33.21
N CYS A 179 21.81 -23.46 32.08
CA CYS A 179 22.15 -22.11 31.64
C CYS A 179 21.90 -21.91 30.14
N TRP A 180 21.69 -20.65 29.77
CA TRP A 180 21.63 -20.24 28.37
C TRP A 180 23.01 -19.80 27.90
N THR A 181 23.31 -20.14 26.65
CA THR A 181 24.48 -19.65 25.92
C THR A 181 24.03 -19.00 24.61
N VAL A 182 24.75 -17.98 24.18
CA VAL A 182 24.59 -17.35 22.87
C VAL A 182 25.89 -17.56 22.11
N GLU A 183 25.83 -18.45 21.13
CA GLU A 183 26.90 -18.65 20.15
C GLU A 183 26.80 -17.55 19.09
N VAL A 184 27.94 -16.91 18.79
CA VAL A 184 28.06 -15.82 17.82
C VAL A 184 29.17 -16.15 16.84
N GLU A 185 28.80 -16.52 15.63
CA GLU A 185 29.70 -16.81 14.53
C GLU A 185 29.94 -15.53 13.72
N LEU A 186 31.19 -15.09 13.61
CA LEU A 186 31.59 -13.93 12.81
C LEU A 186 32.35 -14.40 11.56
N PHE A 187 31.91 -13.97 10.38
CA PHE A 187 32.52 -14.30 9.08
C PHE A 187 33.22 -13.07 8.52
N PHE A 188 34.52 -13.20 8.22
CA PHE A 188 35.39 -12.09 7.82
C PHE A 188 36.02 -12.33 6.44
N ASP A 189 36.29 -11.25 5.71
CA ASP A 189 37.26 -11.20 4.61
C ASP A 189 38.37 -10.20 4.97
N THR A 190 39.62 -10.63 4.96
CA THR A 190 40.75 -9.89 5.55
C THR A 190 41.87 -9.68 4.55
N ILE A 191 42.37 -8.45 4.45
CA ILE A 191 43.49 -8.07 3.56
C ILE A 191 44.83 -8.26 4.26
N VAL A 192 44.92 -7.86 5.54
CA VAL A 192 46.17 -7.84 6.31
C VAL A 192 45.98 -8.57 7.64
N ALA A 193 46.93 -9.44 8.01
CA ALA A 193 46.90 -10.19 9.26
C ALA A 193 46.78 -9.25 10.46
N SER A 194 45.67 -9.34 11.20
CA SER A 194 45.25 -8.32 12.16
C SER A 194 44.79 -8.94 13.47
N LYS A 195 44.86 -8.18 14.56
CA LYS A 195 44.42 -8.61 15.90
C LYS A 195 43.49 -7.58 16.51
N GLY A 196 42.62 -8.03 17.41
CA GLY A 196 41.63 -7.18 18.06
C GLY A 196 40.95 -7.85 19.24
N ILE A 197 39.91 -7.20 19.75
CA ILE A 197 39.03 -7.69 20.81
C ILE A 197 37.59 -7.64 20.30
N VAL A 198 36.88 -8.75 20.45
CA VAL A 198 35.41 -8.83 20.31
C VAL A 198 34.81 -8.75 21.70
N GLN A 199 33.95 -7.76 21.94
CA GLN A 199 33.13 -7.60 23.13
C GLN A 199 31.68 -7.93 22.76
N LEU A 200 31.13 -8.96 23.38
CA LEU A 200 29.72 -9.34 23.27
C LEU A 200 29.00 -8.91 24.54
N SER A 201 27.83 -8.27 24.43
CA SER A 201 26.99 -7.99 25.60
C SER A 201 25.49 -8.07 25.32
N VAL A 202 24.74 -8.49 26.33
CA VAL A 202 23.27 -8.46 26.39
C VAL A 202 22.90 -7.68 27.65
N PRO A 203 22.76 -6.33 27.57
CA PRO A 203 22.59 -5.48 28.74
C PRO A 203 21.34 -5.83 29.58
N GLN A 204 20.26 -6.26 28.92
CA GLN A 204 19.01 -6.67 29.59
C GLN A 204 19.17 -7.89 30.51
N LEU A 205 20.24 -8.68 30.33
CA LEU A 205 20.55 -9.88 31.12
C LEU A 205 21.88 -9.74 31.88
N GLN A 206 22.40 -8.51 32.04
CA GLN A 206 23.65 -8.22 32.76
C GLN A 206 24.81 -9.16 32.39
N SER A 207 24.93 -9.48 31.09
CA SER A 207 25.87 -10.47 30.57
C SER A 207 26.81 -9.81 29.56
N GLU A 208 28.12 -9.88 29.81
CA GLU A 208 29.18 -9.35 28.93
C GLU A 208 30.38 -10.32 28.93
N ALA A 209 31.01 -10.51 27.77
CA ALA A 209 32.29 -11.20 27.65
C ALA A 209 33.20 -10.53 26.61
N LYS A 210 34.51 -10.66 26.79
CA LYS A 210 35.55 -10.12 25.90
C LYS A 210 36.50 -11.22 25.44
N PHE A 211 36.70 -11.31 24.13
CA PHE A 211 37.45 -12.38 23.47
C PHE A 211 38.56 -11.79 22.61
N GLN A 212 39.68 -12.50 22.50
CA GLN A 212 40.78 -12.13 21.60
C GLN A 212 40.43 -12.56 20.17
N LEU A 213 40.57 -11.64 19.21
CA LEU A 213 40.41 -11.89 17.78
C LEU A 213 41.78 -11.88 17.10
N SER A 214 41.98 -12.79 16.15
CA SER A 214 43.16 -12.82 15.27
C SER A 214 42.73 -13.27 13.88
N LEU A 215 42.79 -12.36 12.92
CA LEU A 215 42.38 -12.58 11.53
C LEU A 215 43.59 -12.90 10.66
N SER A 216 43.50 -13.98 9.89
CA SER A 216 44.42 -14.30 8.79
C SER A 216 43.93 -13.67 7.48
N PRO A 217 44.82 -13.32 6.53
CA PRO A 217 44.41 -12.86 5.20
C PRO A 217 43.54 -13.89 4.46
N GLY A 218 42.60 -13.40 3.65
CA GLY A 218 41.54 -14.18 3.00
C GLY A 218 40.25 -14.25 3.82
N GLN A 219 39.35 -15.13 3.41
CA GLN A 219 38.10 -15.38 4.12
C GLN A 219 38.30 -16.35 5.29
N SER A 220 37.68 -16.06 6.43
CA SER A 220 37.76 -16.86 7.66
C SER A 220 36.52 -16.68 8.52
N ASN A 221 36.21 -17.63 9.40
CA ASN A 221 35.20 -17.48 10.43
C ASN A 221 35.79 -17.66 11.84
N THR A 222 35.11 -17.13 12.86
CA THR A 222 35.45 -17.36 14.27
C THR A 222 34.19 -17.31 15.12
N SER A 223 34.01 -18.32 15.97
CA SER A 223 32.83 -18.48 16.82
C SER A 223 33.15 -18.13 18.27
N PHE A 224 32.26 -17.38 18.92
CA PHE A 224 32.39 -16.93 20.30
C PHE A 224 31.17 -17.35 21.11
N LEU A 225 31.36 -17.80 22.35
CA LEU A 225 30.28 -18.29 23.20
C LEU A 225 30.08 -17.36 24.40
N LEU A 226 29.03 -16.54 24.36
CA LEU A 226 28.59 -15.74 25.51
C LEU A 226 27.73 -16.60 26.43
N GLN A 227 28.23 -16.89 27.63
CA GLN A 227 27.42 -17.47 28.70
C GLN A 227 26.49 -16.40 29.29
N ILE A 228 25.21 -16.71 29.47
CA ILE A 228 24.25 -15.83 30.12
C ILE A 228 24.35 -15.99 31.63
N ASN A 229 24.29 -14.87 32.35
CA ASN A 229 24.38 -14.78 33.80
C ASN A 229 23.25 -15.59 34.48
N GLN A 230 23.60 -16.64 35.21
CA GLN A 230 22.65 -17.52 35.93
C GLN A 230 21.80 -16.79 36.98
N ASN A 231 22.21 -15.62 37.45
CA ASN A 231 21.44 -14.81 38.39
C ASN A 231 20.38 -13.92 37.70
N ALA A 232 20.37 -13.84 36.36
CA ALA A 232 19.38 -13.11 35.59
C ALA A 232 18.22 -14.02 35.17
N SER A 233 16.97 -13.57 35.37
CA SER A 233 15.81 -14.27 34.82
C SER A 233 15.80 -14.13 33.30
N VAL A 234 15.73 -15.25 32.59
CA VAL A 234 15.69 -15.29 31.12
C VAL A 234 14.24 -15.53 30.68
N ASP A 235 13.55 -14.46 30.32
CA ASP A 235 12.21 -14.55 29.74
C ASP A 235 12.27 -15.31 28.41
N LEU A 236 11.53 -16.42 28.30
CA LEU A 236 11.51 -17.24 27.10
C LEU A 236 10.56 -16.69 26.04
N TRP A 237 10.91 -16.90 24.76
CA TRP A 237 10.03 -16.60 23.64
C TRP A 237 9.00 -17.71 23.43
N TRP A 238 7.75 -17.30 23.25
CA TRP A 238 6.61 -18.19 23.03
C TRP A 238 5.85 -17.83 21.75
N PRO A 239 5.18 -18.81 21.11
CA PRO A 239 4.25 -18.53 20.03
C PRO A 239 3.01 -17.78 20.49
N PHE A 240 2.29 -17.18 19.54
CA PHE A 240 1.06 -16.45 19.79
C PHE A 240 0.02 -17.33 20.49
N GLY A 241 -0.61 -16.77 21.53
CA GLY A 241 -1.57 -17.47 22.39
C GLY A 241 -0.96 -18.32 23.51
N HIS A 242 0.36 -18.62 23.48
CA HIS A 242 1.03 -19.49 24.46
C HIS A 242 1.97 -18.74 25.41
N GLY A 243 2.29 -17.48 25.12
CA GLY A 243 3.05 -16.61 26.01
C GLY A 243 3.43 -15.28 25.36
N GLN A 244 4.45 -14.63 25.91
CA GLN A 244 5.01 -13.37 25.40
C GLN A 244 6.15 -13.63 24.40
N GLN A 245 6.54 -12.59 23.65
CA GLN A 245 7.59 -12.63 22.63
C GLN A 245 8.81 -11.76 23.03
N PRO A 246 9.46 -11.99 24.20
CA PRO A 246 10.61 -11.20 24.63
C PRO A 246 11.79 -11.36 23.67
N LEU A 247 12.17 -10.25 23.04
CA LEU A 247 13.43 -10.11 22.30
C LEU A 247 14.41 -9.31 23.15
N LYS A 248 15.67 -9.74 23.21
CA LYS A 248 16.78 -9.08 23.91
C LYS A 248 17.80 -8.57 22.88
N GLU A 249 18.60 -7.58 23.25
CA GLU A 249 19.53 -6.94 22.32
C GLU A 249 20.95 -7.44 22.56
N LEU A 250 21.51 -8.16 21.58
CA LEU A 250 22.92 -8.52 21.55
C LEU A 250 23.69 -7.40 20.84
N PHE A 251 24.69 -6.84 21.52
CA PHE A 251 25.66 -5.92 20.94
C PHE A 251 26.96 -6.69 20.63
N ILE A 252 27.50 -6.45 19.44
CA ILE A 252 28.73 -7.06 18.92
C ILE A 252 29.69 -5.90 18.60
N ASN A 253 30.64 -5.65 19.50
CA ASN A 253 31.63 -4.58 19.37
C ASN A 253 33.00 -5.20 19.05
N ILE A 254 33.56 -4.90 17.87
CA ILE A 254 34.89 -5.34 17.44
C ILE A 254 35.83 -4.14 17.48
N SER A 255 37.02 -4.31 18.03
CA SER A 255 38.04 -3.24 18.13
C SER A 255 39.41 -3.78 17.74
N MET A 256 40.07 -3.14 16.78
CA MET A 256 41.30 -3.67 16.16
C MET A 256 42.54 -2.90 16.61
N VAL A 257 43.68 -3.61 16.69
CA VAL A 257 45.01 -3.06 16.98
C VAL A 257 45.48 -2.26 15.76
N GLY A 258 44.96 -1.04 15.66
CA GLY A 258 45.06 -0.15 14.50
C GLY A 258 44.06 1.01 14.53
N GLY A 259 43.02 0.93 15.37
CA GLY A 259 42.03 2.00 15.59
C GLY A 259 40.70 1.81 14.86
N GLU A 260 40.63 0.87 13.92
CA GLU A 260 39.35 0.43 13.34
C GLU A 260 38.46 -0.22 14.40
N ALA A 261 37.18 0.13 14.40
CA ALA A 261 36.15 -0.46 15.24
C ALA A 261 34.89 -0.73 14.40
N PHE A 262 34.16 -1.78 14.78
CA PHE A 262 32.90 -2.17 14.14
C PHE A 262 31.86 -2.46 15.22
N HIS A 263 30.62 -2.02 14.96
CA HIS A 263 29.51 -2.13 15.92
C HIS A 263 28.28 -2.69 15.20
N ALA A 264 27.82 -3.87 15.64
CA ALA A 264 26.56 -4.46 15.19
C ALA A 264 25.64 -4.78 16.35
N LYS A 265 24.35 -4.93 16.03
CA LYS A 265 23.27 -5.27 16.94
C LYS A 265 22.41 -6.37 16.32
N ARG A 266 22.08 -7.42 17.09
CA ARG A 266 21.10 -8.44 16.70
C ARG A 266 19.99 -8.50 17.76
N MET A 267 18.74 -8.63 17.32
CA MET A 267 17.68 -9.09 18.22
C MET A 267 17.84 -10.59 18.40
N ILE A 268 17.97 -11.04 19.65
CA ILE A 268 18.03 -12.45 20.01
C ILE A 268 16.85 -12.81 20.91
N ALA A 269 16.52 -14.09 20.96
CA ALA A 269 15.49 -14.62 21.86
C ALA A 269 15.94 -15.99 22.38
N PHE A 270 15.29 -16.47 23.44
CA PHE A 270 15.63 -17.72 24.11
C PHE A 270 14.43 -18.66 24.07
N ARG A 271 14.51 -19.76 23.31
CA ARG A 271 13.47 -20.80 23.27
C ARG A 271 14.00 -22.13 22.74
N THR A 272 13.55 -23.25 23.30
CA THR A 272 13.82 -24.59 22.73
C THR A 272 12.73 -24.98 21.72
N VAL A 273 13.07 -25.86 20.78
CA VAL A 273 12.12 -26.47 19.85
C VAL A 273 12.48 -27.95 19.65
N GLU A 274 11.49 -28.82 19.77
CA GLU A 274 11.61 -30.26 19.59
C GLU A 274 10.48 -30.72 18.65
N LEU A 275 10.81 -31.45 17.58
CA LEU A 275 9.83 -32.26 16.86
C LEU A 275 9.82 -33.66 17.47
N VAL A 276 8.73 -34.00 18.14
CA VAL A 276 8.56 -35.27 18.85
C VAL A 276 7.88 -36.28 17.93
N GLN A 277 8.53 -37.45 17.82
CA GLN A 277 8.08 -38.60 17.04
C GLN A 277 8.24 -39.87 17.90
N GLU A 278 7.31 -40.06 18.83
CA GLU A 278 7.32 -41.13 19.84
C GLU A 278 6.11 -42.07 19.65
N PRO A 279 6.20 -43.38 19.97
CA PRO A 279 5.07 -44.31 19.85
C PRO A 279 3.88 -43.90 20.73
N ILE A 280 2.66 -43.98 20.20
CA ILE A 280 1.43 -43.63 20.91
C ILE A 280 0.72 -44.92 21.40
N PRO A 281 0.21 -44.97 22.65
CA PRO A 281 -0.62 -46.10 23.10
C PRO A 281 -1.82 -46.36 22.19
N ASP A 282 -2.14 -47.64 21.98
CA ASP A 282 -3.27 -48.12 21.15
C ASP A 282 -3.31 -47.61 19.70
N SER A 283 -2.19 -47.08 19.19
CA SER A 283 -2.05 -46.47 17.87
C SER A 283 -0.72 -46.86 17.22
N PRO A 284 -0.69 -47.59 16.08
CA PRO A 284 0.55 -47.94 15.42
C PRO A 284 1.24 -46.70 14.82
N GLY A 285 2.54 -46.80 14.58
CA GLY A 285 3.35 -45.70 14.04
C GLY A 285 3.98 -44.81 15.10
N LEU A 286 4.08 -43.51 14.82
CA LEU A 286 4.71 -42.51 15.69
C LEU A 286 3.85 -41.24 15.74
N SER A 287 3.92 -40.49 16.83
CA SER A 287 3.41 -39.12 16.89
C SER A 287 4.17 -38.19 15.94
N PHE A 288 3.63 -36.99 15.74
CA PHE A 288 4.32 -35.89 15.06
C PHE A 288 3.82 -34.57 15.63
N TYR A 289 4.58 -33.97 16.55
CA TYR A 289 4.17 -32.72 17.20
C TYR A 289 5.34 -31.90 17.70
N PHE A 290 5.10 -30.59 17.89
CA PHE A 290 6.12 -29.67 18.38
C PHE A 290 5.98 -29.46 19.88
N ARG A 291 7.10 -29.57 20.60
CA ARG A 291 7.26 -28.97 21.93
C ARG A 291 8.07 -27.68 21.79
N ILE A 292 7.56 -26.58 22.32
CA ILE A 292 8.29 -25.31 22.45
C ILE A 292 8.49 -25.06 23.95
N ASN A 293 9.73 -24.82 24.37
CA ASN A 293 10.09 -24.67 25.79
C ASN A 293 9.61 -25.87 26.66
N GLY A 294 9.59 -27.07 26.08
CA GLY A 294 9.10 -28.31 26.70
C GLY A 294 7.57 -28.52 26.66
N GLN A 295 6.76 -27.52 26.31
CA GLN A 295 5.30 -27.66 26.25
C GLN A 295 4.83 -28.07 24.83
N PRO A 296 3.99 -29.12 24.69
CA PRO A 296 3.33 -29.44 23.43
C PRO A 296 2.41 -28.30 22.96
N ILE A 297 2.49 -27.92 21.69
CA ILE A 297 1.63 -26.88 21.09
C ILE A 297 0.92 -27.44 19.85
N PHE A 298 -0.42 -27.32 19.81
CA PHE A 298 -1.17 -27.58 18.59
C PHE A 298 -0.89 -26.47 17.57
N LEU A 299 -0.45 -26.85 16.37
CA LEU A 299 -0.11 -25.90 15.31
C LEU A 299 -1.35 -25.47 14.52
N LYS A 300 -1.72 -24.19 14.68
CA LYS A 300 -2.89 -23.54 14.05
C LYS A 300 -2.39 -22.52 13.04
N GLY A 301 -2.73 -22.70 11.77
CA GLY A 301 -2.17 -21.84 10.75
C GLY A 301 -2.66 -22.10 9.34
N SER A 302 -1.87 -21.63 8.39
CA SER A 302 -2.06 -21.86 6.96
C SER A 302 -0.73 -21.69 6.20
N ASN A 303 -0.74 -22.05 4.92
CA ASN A 303 0.42 -21.98 4.05
C ASN A 303 0.56 -20.59 3.42
N TRP A 304 1.76 -20.00 3.52
CA TRP A 304 2.16 -18.72 2.94
C TRP A 304 2.74 -18.94 1.55
N ILE A 305 2.24 -18.17 0.58
CA ILE A 305 2.77 -18.07 -0.78
C ILE A 305 3.27 -16.64 -1.04
N PRO A 306 4.10 -16.37 -2.07
CA PRO A 306 4.57 -15.02 -2.37
C PRO A 306 3.43 -14.01 -2.47
N ALA A 307 3.53 -12.91 -1.72
CA ALA A 307 2.45 -11.94 -1.60
C ALA A 307 2.17 -11.16 -2.91
N HIS A 308 3.05 -11.27 -3.91
CA HIS A 308 2.98 -10.64 -5.23
C HIS A 308 3.85 -11.43 -6.22
N ALA A 309 3.60 -11.35 -7.54
CA ALA A 309 4.51 -11.95 -8.54
C ALA A 309 5.79 -11.12 -8.72
N PHE A 310 5.66 -9.80 -8.62
CA PHE A 310 6.75 -8.82 -8.67
C PHE A 310 7.13 -8.43 -7.23
N GLN A 311 8.31 -8.86 -6.72
CA GLN A 311 8.67 -8.76 -5.30
C GLN A 311 8.93 -7.33 -4.81
N ASP A 312 9.28 -6.42 -5.71
CA ASP A 312 9.38 -4.98 -5.47
C ASP A 312 8.06 -4.34 -5.01
N GLN A 313 6.93 -4.98 -5.32
CA GLN A 313 5.58 -4.56 -4.88
C GLN A 313 5.08 -5.32 -3.64
N ALA A 314 5.89 -6.21 -3.05
CA ALA A 314 5.60 -6.86 -1.77
C ALA A 314 5.99 -5.95 -0.59
N THR A 315 5.29 -4.81 -0.47
CA THR A 315 5.65 -3.71 0.46
C THR A 315 5.58 -4.11 1.93
N ALA A 316 6.29 -3.35 2.77
CA ALA A 316 6.32 -3.50 4.22
C ALA A 316 4.92 -3.50 4.85
N ASP A 317 4.04 -2.60 4.40
CA ASP A 317 2.66 -2.52 4.89
C ASP A 317 1.84 -3.73 4.49
N ARG A 318 2.01 -4.23 3.25
CA ARG A 318 1.32 -5.42 2.74
C ARG A 318 1.71 -6.67 3.53
N LEU A 319 3.00 -6.87 3.83
CA LEU A 319 3.43 -7.95 4.71
C LEU A 319 2.87 -7.80 6.13
N THR A 320 2.93 -6.59 6.68
CA THR A 320 2.44 -6.30 8.04
C THR A 320 0.94 -6.58 8.16
N GLN A 321 0.13 -6.15 7.19
CA GLN A 321 -1.32 -6.41 7.15
C GLN A 321 -1.65 -7.90 7.03
N LEU A 322 -0.91 -8.67 6.21
CA LEU A 322 -1.13 -10.11 6.05
C LEU A 322 -0.75 -10.89 7.33
N LEU A 323 0.37 -10.55 7.96
CA LEU A 323 0.81 -11.20 9.21
C LEU A 323 -0.07 -10.81 10.42
N LEU A 324 -0.50 -9.55 10.51
CA LEU A 324 -1.50 -9.14 11.50
C LEU A 324 -2.84 -9.84 11.28
N SER A 325 -3.27 -10.04 10.03
CA SER A 325 -4.48 -10.81 9.73
C SER A 325 -4.37 -12.25 10.23
N ALA A 326 -3.26 -12.94 9.96
CA ALA A 326 -3.00 -14.29 10.48
C ALA A 326 -3.05 -14.33 12.03
N GLN A 327 -2.47 -13.35 12.71
CA GLN A 327 -2.54 -13.24 14.17
C GLN A 327 -3.99 -13.01 14.67
N MET A 328 -4.75 -12.12 14.01
CA MET A 328 -6.17 -11.87 14.32
C MET A 328 -7.05 -13.11 14.11
N ALA A 329 -6.69 -13.98 13.16
CA ALA A 329 -7.29 -15.30 12.96
C ALA A 329 -6.82 -16.39 13.95
N ASN A 330 -6.18 -16.00 15.06
CA ASN A 330 -5.68 -16.90 16.12
C ASN A 330 -4.66 -17.95 15.63
N MET A 331 -3.94 -17.69 14.54
CA MET A 331 -2.85 -18.54 14.07
C MET A 331 -1.60 -18.37 14.96
N ASN A 332 -0.87 -19.47 15.17
CA ASN A 332 0.42 -19.48 15.87
C ASN A 332 1.58 -19.94 14.95
N VAL A 333 1.31 -20.29 13.70
CA VAL A 333 2.31 -20.68 12.70
C VAL A 333 1.86 -20.35 11.27
N LEU A 334 2.83 -20.11 10.38
CA LEU A 334 2.67 -20.14 8.93
C LEU A 334 3.73 -21.06 8.30
N ARG A 335 3.39 -21.73 7.20
CA ARG A 335 4.38 -22.49 6.41
C ARG A 335 4.78 -21.71 5.17
N VAL A 336 6.04 -21.31 5.06
CA VAL A 336 6.59 -20.67 3.85
C VAL A 336 6.88 -21.78 2.85
N TRP A 337 5.99 -21.89 1.85
CA TRP A 337 5.90 -23.02 0.93
C TRP A 337 7.00 -23.04 -0.14
N GLY A 338 7.55 -24.22 -0.41
CA GLY A 338 8.76 -24.44 -1.22
C GLY A 338 8.70 -24.03 -2.70
N GLY A 339 7.53 -23.69 -3.26
CA GLY A 339 7.46 -23.15 -4.62
C GLY A 339 7.47 -21.61 -4.68
N GLY A 340 7.57 -20.94 -3.53
CA GLY A 340 7.60 -19.48 -3.39
C GLY A 340 9.00 -18.89 -3.46
N ILE A 341 9.35 -18.11 -2.44
CA ILE A 341 10.69 -17.55 -2.20
C ILE A 341 11.10 -17.76 -0.73
N TYR A 342 12.39 -17.70 -0.43
CA TYR A 342 12.83 -17.31 0.92
C TYR A 342 12.46 -15.83 1.11
N GLU A 343 11.65 -15.54 2.13
CA GLU A 343 11.05 -14.22 2.28
C GLU A 343 12.06 -13.11 2.62
N GLN A 344 11.65 -11.86 2.52
CA GLN A 344 12.44 -10.71 2.95
C GLN A 344 12.61 -10.66 4.48
N ASP A 345 13.70 -10.10 5.01
CA ASP A 345 14.04 -10.16 6.44
C ASP A 345 13.00 -9.50 7.36
N LEU A 346 12.22 -8.56 6.82
CA LEU A 346 11.06 -7.97 7.50
C LEU A 346 9.99 -9.01 7.85
N PHE A 347 9.73 -10.01 7.00
CA PHE A 347 8.76 -11.08 7.25
C PHE A 347 9.12 -11.84 8.54
N TYR A 348 10.32 -12.39 8.61
CA TYR A 348 10.80 -13.13 9.78
C TYR A 348 10.89 -12.24 11.01
N SER A 349 11.32 -10.98 10.85
CA SER A 349 11.36 -9.97 11.92
C SER A 349 9.98 -9.56 12.45
N LEU A 350 8.91 -9.72 11.65
CA LEU A 350 7.52 -9.55 12.08
C LEU A 350 7.00 -10.83 12.74
N CYS A 351 7.26 -12.00 12.16
CA CYS A 351 6.91 -13.29 12.75
C CYS A 351 7.51 -13.47 14.17
N ASP A 352 8.77 -13.08 14.38
CA ASP A 352 9.43 -13.05 15.69
C ASP A 352 8.70 -12.16 16.71
N LYS A 353 8.22 -10.99 16.28
CA LYS A 353 7.52 -10.02 17.16
C LYS A 353 6.07 -10.43 17.44
N LEU A 354 5.39 -11.02 16.46
CA LEU A 354 3.98 -11.40 16.52
C LEU A 354 3.76 -12.78 17.16
N GLY A 355 4.83 -13.57 17.37
CA GLY A 355 4.74 -14.93 17.90
C GLY A 355 4.30 -15.95 16.85
N ILE A 356 4.41 -15.62 15.56
CA ILE A 356 4.07 -16.52 14.46
C ILE A 356 5.28 -17.40 14.21
N MET A 357 5.15 -18.71 14.46
CA MET A 357 6.17 -19.68 14.06
C MET A 357 6.23 -19.81 12.53
N VAL A 358 7.38 -20.21 12.00
CA VAL A 358 7.60 -20.44 10.58
C VAL A 358 8.09 -21.87 10.36
N TRP A 359 7.31 -22.65 9.62
CA TRP A 359 7.78 -23.85 8.95
C TRP A 359 8.42 -23.40 7.63
N GLN A 360 9.72 -23.63 7.47
CA GLN A 360 10.47 -23.12 6.32
C GLN A 360 10.85 -24.26 5.37
N ASP A 361 10.16 -24.35 4.23
CA ASP A 361 10.64 -25.18 3.13
C ASP A 361 11.88 -24.54 2.47
N PHE A 362 12.78 -25.35 1.89
CA PHE A 362 13.71 -24.90 0.86
C PHE A 362 12.96 -24.79 -0.49
N MET A 363 13.47 -23.98 -1.43
CA MET A 363 12.70 -23.56 -2.60
C MET A 363 12.64 -24.61 -3.74
N PHE A 364 12.03 -25.75 -3.44
CA PHE A 364 11.75 -26.87 -4.34
C PHE A 364 10.30 -27.37 -4.12
N ALA A 365 9.52 -27.56 -5.17
CA ALA A 365 8.11 -27.97 -5.05
C ALA A 365 7.55 -28.71 -6.27
N CYS A 366 6.83 -29.81 -6.01
CA CYS A 366 6.04 -30.61 -6.97
C CYS A 366 6.78 -30.94 -8.28
N ALA A 367 8.10 -31.15 -8.21
CA ALA A 367 8.98 -31.34 -9.35
C ALA A 367 10.21 -32.15 -8.97
N LEU A 368 10.75 -32.90 -9.93
CA LEU A 368 12.09 -33.47 -9.80
C LEU A 368 13.11 -32.48 -10.35
N TYR A 369 14.33 -32.55 -9.85
CA TYR A 369 15.39 -31.58 -10.13
C TYR A 369 16.64 -32.28 -10.67
N PRO A 370 17.42 -31.63 -11.55
CA PRO A 370 18.64 -32.20 -12.10
C PRO A 370 19.74 -32.26 -11.03
N ILE A 371 20.72 -33.15 -11.26
CA ILE A 371 21.87 -33.33 -10.35
C ILE A 371 23.22 -33.04 -11.04
N GLU A 372 23.24 -32.14 -12.02
CA GLU A 372 24.53 -31.65 -12.55
C GLU A 372 25.36 -30.96 -11.47
N ARG A 373 26.68 -31.10 -11.58
CA ARG A 373 27.63 -30.56 -10.59
C ARG A 373 27.48 -29.05 -10.38
N ASP A 374 27.17 -28.29 -11.42
CA ASP A 374 26.97 -26.84 -11.34
C ASP A 374 25.66 -26.47 -10.65
N PHE A 375 24.55 -27.13 -11.01
CA PHE A 375 23.26 -26.98 -10.32
C PHE A 375 23.39 -27.31 -8.82
N ILE A 376 23.99 -28.45 -8.47
CA ILE A 376 24.23 -28.84 -7.08
C ILE A 376 25.16 -27.83 -6.37
N GLN A 377 26.21 -27.32 -7.02
CA GLN A 377 27.07 -26.29 -6.42
C GLN A 377 26.36 -24.95 -6.21
N SER A 378 25.39 -24.60 -7.06
CA SER A 378 24.52 -23.43 -6.86
C SER A 378 23.60 -23.64 -5.65
N VAL A 379 22.94 -24.79 -5.57
CA VAL A 379 22.07 -25.17 -4.43
C VAL A 379 22.83 -25.22 -3.11
N ARG A 380 24.05 -25.79 -3.06
CA ARG A 380 24.85 -25.82 -1.82
C ARG A 380 25.14 -24.41 -1.29
N LYS A 381 25.47 -23.46 -2.17
CA LYS A 381 25.66 -22.04 -1.79
C LYS A 381 24.36 -21.42 -1.27
N GLU A 382 23.25 -21.64 -1.98
CA GLU A 382 21.93 -21.12 -1.65
C GLU A 382 21.49 -21.56 -0.25
N VAL A 383 21.55 -22.87 0.01
CA VAL A 383 21.21 -23.48 1.29
C VAL A 383 22.07 -22.89 2.42
N THR A 384 23.39 -22.78 2.21
CA THR A 384 24.32 -22.22 3.20
C THR A 384 24.04 -20.74 3.49
N GLN A 385 23.82 -19.91 2.46
CA GLN A 385 23.52 -18.49 2.64
C GLN A 385 22.17 -18.26 3.35
N GLN A 386 21.12 -18.95 2.91
CA GLN A 386 19.77 -18.79 3.48
C GLN A 386 19.70 -19.33 4.91
N LEU A 387 20.35 -20.45 5.23
CA LEU A 387 20.49 -20.93 6.61
C LEU A 387 21.19 -19.90 7.50
N ARG A 388 22.31 -19.32 7.07
CA ARG A 388 23.04 -18.31 7.86
C ARG A 388 22.25 -17.01 8.03
N ARG A 389 21.42 -16.62 7.06
CA ARG A 389 20.49 -15.48 7.20
C ARG A 389 19.39 -15.77 8.23
N LEU A 390 18.80 -16.97 8.16
CA LEU A 390 17.54 -17.29 8.84
C LEU A 390 17.69 -18.04 10.18
N LYS A 391 18.78 -18.78 10.45
CA LYS A 391 18.94 -19.60 11.68
C LYS A 391 18.95 -18.82 12.99
N SER A 392 19.06 -17.49 12.95
CA SER A 392 18.95 -16.61 14.11
C SER A 392 17.52 -16.18 14.49
N HIS A 393 16.51 -16.47 13.66
CA HIS A 393 15.12 -16.08 13.94
C HIS A 393 14.40 -17.10 14.83
N PRO A 394 13.86 -16.74 16.02
CA PRO A 394 13.10 -17.66 16.86
C PRO A 394 11.81 -18.17 16.21
N SER A 395 11.19 -17.39 15.32
CA SER A 395 10.00 -17.78 14.57
C SER A 395 10.21 -19.07 13.76
N VAL A 396 11.32 -19.19 13.02
CA VAL A 396 11.64 -20.43 12.28
C VAL A 396 11.77 -21.59 13.27
N VAL A 397 10.92 -22.61 13.14
CA VAL A 397 10.88 -23.78 14.04
C VAL A 397 11.27 -25.10 13.38
N ILE A 398 11.19 -25.20 12.05
CA ILE A 398 11.57 -26.40 11.30
C ILE A 398 12.05 -26.05 9.90
N TRP A 399 13.02 -26.82 9.43
CA TRP A 399 13.49 -26.82 8.04
C TRP A 399 12.88 -28.00 7.28
N SER A 400 12.43 -27.79 6.04
CA SER A 400 11.79 -28.80 5.20
C SER A 400 12.42 -28.83 3.82
N GLY A 401 12.85 -29.99 3.33
CA GLY A 401 13.68 -30.12 2.13
C GLY A 401 12.99 -29.70 0.83
N ASN A 402 11.67 -29.89 0.73
CA ASN A 402 10.84 -29.55 -0.42
C ASN A 402 9.34 -29.68 -0.10
N ASN A 403 8.49 -29.18 -0.99
CA ASN A 403 7.08 -29.54 -1.06
C ASN A 403 6.84 -30.75 -1.99
N GLU A 404 6.22 -31.80 -1.45
CA GLU A 404 5.61 -32.94 -2.14
C GLU A 404 6.51 -33.83 -3.02
N ASN A 405 7.81 -33.61 -3.10
CA ASN A 405 8.64 -34.40 -4.03
C ASN A 405 8.84 -35.85 -3.54
N GLU A 406 8.74 -36.11 -2.23
CA GLU A 406 8.68 -37.49 -1.71
C GLU A 406 7.40 -38.20 -2.20
N ALA A 407 6.24 -37.55 -2.03
CA ALA A 407 4.94 -38.05 -2.47
C ALA A 407 4.85 -38.25 -3.98
N ALA A 408 5.41 -37.33 -4.77
CA ALA A 408 5.43 -37.39 -6.22
C ALA A 408 6.24 -38.58 -6.76
N ILE A 409 7.39 -38.91 -6.13
CA ILE A 409 8.15 -40.11 -6.45
C ILE A 409 7.43 -41.35 -5.93
N ALA A 410 6.97 -41.35 -4.67
CA ALA A 410 6.34 -42.49 -4.03
C ALA A 410 5.11 -42.99 -4.80
N THR A 411 4.20 -42.08 -5.13
CA THR A 411 2.93 -42.37 -5.83
C THR A 411 3.01 -42.24 -7.37
N ASN A 412 4.19 -41.85 -7.90
CA ASN A 412 4.51 -41.77 -9.32
C ASN A 412 3.67 -40.77 -10.14
N TRP A 413 3.53 -39.53 -9.66
CA TRP A 413 2.77 -38.45 -10.33
C TRP A 413 3.19 -38.20 -11.79
N PHE A 414 4.47 -38.40 -12.09
CA PHE A 414 5.07 -38.09 -13.38
C PHE A 414 5.11 -39.27 -14.36
N PHE A 415 4.42 -40.38 -14.04
CA PHE A 415 4.35 -41.60 -14.86
C PHE A 415 5.74 -42.17 -15.24
N ILE A 416 6.70 -42.06 -14.33
CA ILE A 416 8.08 -42.53 -14.50
C ILE A 416 8.08 -44.05 -14.77
N PRO A 417 8.83 -44.54 -15.77
CA PRO A 417 8.99 -45.97 -16.00
C PRO A 417 9.57 -46.68 -14.78
N HIS A 418 8.99 -47.82 -14.39
CA HIS A 418 9.42 -48.58 -13.20
C HIS A 418 10.93 -48.91 -13.20
N ALA A 419 11.52 -49.15 -14.38
CA ALA A 419 12.96 -49.40 -14.53
C ALA A 419 13.84 -48.18 -14.23
N GLU A 420 13.31 -46.95 -14.34
CA GLU A 420 14.04 -45.70 -14.11
C GLU A 420 13.79 -45.11 -12.72
N ARG A 421 12.68 -45.45 -12.04
CA ARG A 421 12.37 -44.98 -10.67
C ARG A 421 13.55 -45.02 -9.68
N PRO A 422 14.42 -46.05 -9.65
CA PRO A 422 15.60 -46.07 -8.77
C PRO A 422 16.61 -44.95 -9.05
N ARG A 423 16.67 -44.40 -10.28
CA ARG A 423 17.49 -43.22 -10.60
C ARG A 423 16.93 -41.99 -9.92
N TYR A 424 15.65 -41.69 -10.12
CA TYR A 424 14.99 -40.53 -9.52
C TYR A 424 14.99 -40.56 -7.99
N VAL A 425 14.85 -41.74 -7.37
CA VAL A 425 15.04 -41.91 -5.91
C VAL A 425 16.48 -41.56 -5.50
N LYS A 426 17.49 -41.98 -6.27
CA LYS A 426 18.89 -41.61 -5.99
C LYS A 426 19.14 -40.11 -6.19
N ASP A 427 18.58 -39.50 -7.22
CA ASP A 427 18.72 -38.07 -7.51
C ASP A 427 18.10 -37.22 -6.39
N TYR A 428 16.92 -37.64 -5.90
CA TYR A 428 16.24 -37.08 -4.73
C TYR A 428 17.10 -37.19 -3.47
N ILE A 429 17.67 -38.37 -3.17
CA ILE A 429 18.58 -38.57 -2.04
C ILE A 429 19.82 -37.67 -2.18
N HIS A 430 20.40 -37.59 -3.38
CA HIS A 430 21.57 -36.75 -3.63
C HIS A 430 21.28 -35.27 -3.34
N LEU A 431 20.15 -34.74 -3.81
CA LEU A 431 19.77 -33.35 -3.59
C LEU A 431 19.37 -33.08 -2.12
N TYR A 432 18.38 -33.80 -1.59
CA TYR A 432 17.76 -33.46 -0.31
C TYR A 432 18.52 -33.99 0.91
N VAL A 433 19.28 -35.09 0.77
CA VAL A 433 19.96 -35.77 1.88
C VAL A 433 21.47 -35.51 1.83
N GLU A 434 22.12 -35.84 0.71
CA GLU A 434 23.59 -35.73 0.56
C GLU A 434 24.08 -34.28 0.35
N ASN A 435 23.17 -33.32 0.14
CA ASN A 435 23.49 -31.91 0.03
C ASN A 435 22.68 -31.03 1.01
N ILE A 436 21.34 -31.00 0.91
CA ILE A 436 20.53 -30.07 1.74
C ILE A 436 20.58 -30.45 3.23
N ARG A 437 20.17 -31.68 3.61
CA ARG A 437 20.22 -32.16 5.01
C ARG A 437 21.63 -32.13 5.58
N GLU A 438 22.65 -32.46 4.77
CA GLU A 438 24.06 -32.38 5.17
C GLU A 438 24.43 -30.98 5.66
N ILE A 439 24.13 -29.94 4.88
CA ILE A 439 24.42 -28.55 5.23
C ILE A 439 23.55 -28.06 6.40
N VAL A 440 22.26 -28.42 6.45
CA VAL A 440 21.38 -28.06 7.57
C VAL A 440 21.95 -28.55 8.90
N LEU A 441 22.37 -29.82 8.98
CA LEU A 441 22.91 -30.40 10.21
C LEU A 441 24.32 -29.89 10.57
N GLN A 442 25.06 -29.33 9.60
CA GLN A 442 26.34 -28.65 9.84
C GLN A 442 26.15 -27.21 10.32
N GLU A 443 25.13 -26.50 9.84
CA GLU A 443 24.87 -25.09 10.15
C GLU A 443 23.95 -24.87 11.36
N ASP A 444 22.90 -25.68 11.54
CA ASP A 444 21.88 -25.48 12.57
C ASP A 444 21.46 -26.79 13.26
N SER A 445 22.09 -27.08 14.39
CA SER A 445 21.70 -28.18 15.28
C SER A 445 20.61 -27.81 16.30
N SER A 446 20.00 -26.62 16.21
CA SER A 446 18.97 -26.14 17.15
C SER A 446 17.53 -26.36 16.68
N ARG A 447 17.32 -26.92 15.47
CA ARG A 447 16.02 -27.15 14.85
C ARG A 447 15.93 -28.53 14.18
N PRO A 448 14.74 -29.14 14.12
CA PRO A 448 14.48 -30.32 13.29
C PRO A 448 14.59 -30.02 11.79
N PHE A 449 14.85 -31.08 11.01
CA PHE A 449 14.81 -31.10 9.55
C PHE A 449 13.88 -32.21 9.06
N LEU A 450 13.10 -31.95 8.01
CA LEU A 450 12.30 -32.92 7.25
C LEU A 450 12.81 -33.01 5.82
N VAL A 451 12.77 -34.19 5.21
CA VAL A 451 13.20 -34.36 3.81
C VAL A 451 12.18 -33.84 2.80
N SER A 452 10.91 -33.78 3.17
CA SER A 452 9.74 -33.36 2.37
C SER A 452 8.60 -32.91 3.29
N SER A 453 7.55 -32.33 2.73
CA SER A 453 6.21 -32.17 3.31
C SER A 453 5.19 -32.46 2.20
N PRO A 454 4.36 -33.52 2.29
CA PRO A 454 4.27 -34.48 3.39
C PRO A 454 5.46 -35.45 3.44
N THR A 455 5.72 -36.02 4.61
CA THR A 455 6.72 -37.06 4.86
C THR A 455 6.33 -37.91 6.08
N ASN A 456 6.76 -39.18 6.14
CA ASN A 456 6.60 -40.03 7.33
C ASN A 456 7.72 -39.79 8.37
N GLY A 457 8.56 -38.76 8.20
CA GLY A 457 9.57 -38.32 9.15
C GLY A 457 10.65 -39.39 9.39
N LEU A 458 10.84 -39.80 10.65
CA LEU A 458 11.80 -40.87 11.01
C LEU A 458 11.50 -42.20 10.31
N GLN A 459 10.24 -42.47 9.95
CA GLN A 459 9.89 -43.67 9.19
C GLN A 459 10.27 -43.52 7.71
N SER A 460 10.20 -42.31 7.12
CA SER A 460 10.77 -42.03 5.79
C SER A 460 12.30 -42.18 5.79
N GLU A 461 13.02 -41.66 6.81
CA GLU A 461 14.48 -41.88 6.92
C GLU A 461 14.82 -43.39 6.93
N LYS A 462 14.07 -44.16 7.72
CA LYS A 462 14.21 -45.62 7.87
C LYS A 462 13.84 -46.44 6.62
N GLU A 463 12.92 -45.94 5.79
CA GLU A 463 12.57 -46.56 4.51
C GLU A 463 13.52 -46.18 3.35
N GLY A 464 14.50 -45.31 3.59
CA GLY A 464 15.46 -44.87 2.58
C GLY A 464 15.08 -43.55 1.91
N TRP A 465 14.52 -42.61 2.69
CA TRP A 465 14.19 -41.23 2.33
C TRP A 465 13.00 -41.03 1.38
N VAL A 466 12.44 -42.10 0.83
CA VAL A 466 11.16 -42.08 0.11
C VAL A 466 10.31 -43.23 0.63
N ALA A 467 9.35 -42.92 1.51
CA ALA A 467 8.47 -43.93 2.08
C ALA A 467 7.56 -44.59 1.02
N GLN A 468 7.09 -45.80 1.32
CA GLN A 468 6.13 -46.51 0.48
C GLN A 468 4.79 -45.77 0.36
N ASN A 469 4.39 -45.07 1.43
CA ASN A 469 3.22 -44.19 1.45
C ASN A 469 3.48 -42.95 2.32
N PRO A 470 3.92 -41.81 1.75
CA PRO A 470 4.06 -40.53 2.47
C PRO A 470 2.72 -39.88 2.89
N TYR A 471 1.58 -40.55 2.67
CA TYR A 471 0.25 -40.13 3.15
C TYR A 471 -0.29 -41.07 4.24
N ASP A 472 0.60 -41.74 5.00
CA ASP A 472 0.18 -42.65 6.07
C ASP A 472 -0.21 -41.87 7.34
N PRO A 473 -1.49 -41.85 7.77
CA PRO A 473 -1.94 -41.06 8.92
C PRO A 473 -1.30 -41.48 10.26
N HIS A 474 -0.61 -42.62 10.31
CA HIS A 474 0.06 -43.14 11.50
C HIS A 474 1.42 -42.49 11.80
N TYR A 475 1.94 -41.67 10.89
CA TYR A 475 3.24 -41.02 10.98
C TYR A 475 3.14 -39.55 10.54
N GLY A 476 4.19 -38.76 10.79
CA GLY A 476 4.53 -37.66 9.90
C GLY A 476 3.51 -36.52 9.77
N ASP A 477 3.51 -35.91 8.59
CA ASP A 477 2.53 -34.90 8.16
C ASP A 477 1.87 -35.31 6.84
N VAL A 478 0.62 -34.87 6.62
CA VAL A 478 -0.22 -35.30 5.51
C VAL A 478 -0.88 -34.10 4.82
N HIS A 479 -0.83 -34.09 3.49
CA HIS A 479 -1.65 -33.20 2.66
C HIS A 479 -2.95 -33.92 2.27
N PHE A 480 -4.11 -33.27 2.41
CA PHE A 480 -5.40 -33.88 2.04
C PHE A 480 -6.32 -32.94 1.27
N TYR A 481 -6.67 -33.35 0.05
CA TYR A 481 -7.61 -32.67 -0.83
C TYR A 481 -8.66 -33.65 -1.37
N SER A 482 -9.94 -33.29 -1.26
CA SER A 482 -11.05 -34.00 -1.92
C SER A 482 -12.08 -33.01 -2.43
N TYR A 483 -12.45 -33.16 -3.71
CA TYR A 483 -13.43 -32.29 -4.39
C TYR A 483 -14.66 -33.07 -4.90
N LEU A 484 -14.77 -34.36 -4.55
CA LEU A 484 -15.84 -35.26 -4.99
C LEU A 484 -16.65 -35.85 -3.83
N THR A 485 -16.10 -35.88 -2.61
CA THR A 485 -16.84 -36.28 -1.40
C THR A 485 -17.61 -35.11 -0.81
N ASP A 486 -18.64 -35.39 -0.02
CA ASP A 486 -19.31 -34.35 0.77
C ASP A 486 -18.34 -33.84 1.86
N CYS A 487 -17.97 -32.56 1.81
CA CYS A 487 -17.08 -31.94 2.78
C CYS A 487 -17.73 -31.77 4.17
N TRP A 488 -19.01 -32.08 4.33
CA TRP A 488 -19.68 -32.16 5.63
C TRP A 488 -19.55 -33.55 6.26
N ASP A 489 -19.27 -34.59 5.46
CA ASP A 489 -19.00 -35.93 5.97
C ASP A 489 -17.55 -36.04 6.46
N TRP A 490 -17.34 -35.57 7.69
CA TRP A 490 -16.06 -35.59 8.40
C TRP A 490 -15.38 -36.96 8.48
N ARG A 491 -16.12 -38.06 8.25
CA ARG A 491 -15.58 -39.44 8.18
C ARG A 491 -14.75 -39.68 6.91
N SER A 492 -14.80 -38.78 5.93
CA SER A 492 -13.94 -38.81 4.74
C SER A 492 -12.55 -38.19 4.95
N PHE A 493 -12.31 -37.53 6.09
CA PHE A 493 -11.02 -36.92 6.42
C PHE A 493 -10.11 -37.92 7.18
N PRO A 494 -8.81 -38.05 6.83
CA PRO A 494 -7.88 -38.96 7.51
C PRO A 494 -7.51 -38.44 8.90
N ARG A 495 -7.41 -39.31 9.92
CA ARG A 495 -7.00 -38.90 11.28
C ARG A 495 -5.47 -38.88 11.44
N THR A 496 -4.83 -38.10 10.57
CA THR A 496 -3.37 -37.88 10.57
C THR A 496 -2.85 -37.31 11.89
N ARG A 497 -1.56 -37.54 12.17
CA ARG A 497 -0.80 -36.85 13.24
C ARG A 497 -0.72 -35.34 13.00
N PHE A 498 -0.63 -34.92 11.75
CA PHE A 498 -0.47 -33.51 11.38
C PHE A 498 -1.03 -33.27 9.98
N ALA A 499 -1.90 -32.27 9.82
CA ALA A 499 -2.39 -31.83 8.52
C ALA A 499 -1.64 -30.56 8.10
N SER A 500 -0.64 -30.69 7.23
CA SER A 500 0.23 -29.61 6.74
C SER A 500 -0.34 -28.89 5.52
N GLU A 501 -1.20 -29.55 4.75
CA GLU A 501 -2.07 -28.92 3.76
C GLU A 501 -3.46 -29.56 3.71
N TYR A 502 -4.47 -28.72 3.53
CA TYR A 502 -5.82 -29.12 3.13
C TYR A 502 -6.62 -27.89 2.74
N GLY A 503 -7.54 -27.98 1.78
CA GLY A 503 -8.39 -26.84 1.46
C GLY A 503 -9.40 -27.02 0.32
N PHE A 504 -10.28 -26.03 0.22
CA PHE A 504 -11.30 -25.91 -0.82
C PHE A 504 -11.17 -24.56 -1.55
N GLN A 505 -11.37 -24.56 -2.87
CA GLN A 505 -11.18 -23.36 -3.70
C GLN A 505 -12.40 -22.41 -3.64
N SER A 506 -12.17 -21.10 -3.72
CA SER A 506 -13.23 -20.09 -3.86
C SER A 506 -12.80 -18.90 -4.73
N TRP A 507 -13.80 -18.23 -5.31
CA TRP A 507 -13.61 -16.99 -6.06
C TRP A 507 -13.31 -15.79 -5.13
N PRO A 508 -12.58 -14.76 -5.61
CA PRO A 508 -12.49 -13.45 -4.97
C PRO A 508 -13.85 -12.71 -5.01
N SER A 509 -13.89 -11.47 -4.51
CA SER A 509 -15.13 -10.77 -4.15
C SER A 509 -16.02 -10.30 -5.32
N MET A 510 -16.82 -11.25 -5.84
CA MET A 510 -18.13 -10.99 -6.45
C MET A 510 -19.12 -12.17 -6.25
N SER A 511 -18.63 -13.40 -6.04
CA SER A 511 -19.47 -14.61 -5.81
C SER A 511 -19.56 -14.97 -4.33
N THR A 512 -20.78 -15.00 -3.78
CA THR A 512 -21.03 -15.37 -2.37
C THR A 512 -21.02 -16.88 -2.14
N LEU A 513 -21.70 -17.67 -2.96
CA LEU A 513 -21.94 -19.10 -2.69
C LEU A 513 -20.64 -19.94 -2.62
N SER A 514 -19.67 -19.66 -3.49
CA SER A 514 -18.36 -20.33 -3.46
C SER A 514 -17.59 -20.06 -2.16
N LYS A 515 -17.79 -18.89 -1.54
CA LYS A 515 -17.15 -18.53 -0.26
C LYS A 515 -17.85 -19.17 0.93
N VAL A 516 -19.16 -19.36 0.85
CA VAL A 516 -19.94 -20.12 1.84
C VAL A 516 -19.52 -21.59 1.85
N MET A 517 -19.38 -22.20 0.67
CA MET A 517 -18.85 -23.57 0.54
C MET A 517 -17.46 -23.70 1.16
N GLN A 518 -16.48 -22.89 0.73
CA GLN A 518 -15.11 -22.94 1.25
C GLN A 518 -15.06 -22.80 2.78
N ALA A 519 -15.67 -21.75 3.33
CA ALA A 519 -15.60 -21.48 4.77
C ALA A 519 -16.19 -22.63 5.60
N GLN A 520 -17.30 -23.22 5.15
CA GLN A 520 -17.94 -24.34 5.83
C GLN A 520 -17.16 -25.64 5.70
N CYS A 521 -16.67 -25.98 4.50
CA CYS A 521 -15.87 -27.19 4.30
C CYS A 521 -14.58 -27.16 5.14
N VAL A 522 -13.83 -26.05 5.09
CA VAL A 522 -12.59 -25.90 5.88
C VAL A 522 -12.90 -25.86 7.37
N LYS A 523 -13.97 -25.18 7.83
CA LYS A 523 -14.40 -25.25 9.25
C LYS A 523 -14.62 -26.70 9.70
N THR A 524 -15.42 -27.48 8.98
CA THR A 524 -15.70 -28.87 9.35
C THR A 524 -14.41 -29.70 9.43
N GLN A 525 -13.47 -29.48 8.51
CA GLN A 525 -12.19 -30.19 8.46
C GLN A 525 -11.21 -29.75 9.57
N THR A 526 -11.04 -28.44 9.81
CA THR A 526 -10.19 -27.93 10.89
C THR A 526 -10.74 -28.28 12.27
N GLU A 527 -12.05 -28.23 12.47
CA GLU A 527 -12.70 -28.65 13.72
C GLU A 527 -12.56 -30.17 13.95
N PHE A 528 -12.58 -30.97 12.88
CA PHE A 528 -12.26 -32.40 12.94
C PHE A 528 -10.80 -32.67 13.33
N TYR A 529 -9.84 -31.94 12.78
CA TYR A 529 -8.43 -32.08 13.19
C TYR A 529 -8.20 -31.63 14.63
N ARG A 530 -8.74 -30.47 15.05
CA ARG A 530 -8.61 -29.99 16.44
C ARG A 530 -9.24 -30.95 17.45
N ARG A 531 -10.42 -31.54 17.19
CA ARG A 531 -11.01 -32.53 18.12
C ARG A 531 -10.28 -33.87 18.13
N SER A 532 -9.48 -34.17 17.10
CA SER A 532 -8.69 -35.41 17.00
C SER A 532 -7.36 -35.35 17.76
N GLN A 533 -7.10 -34.27 18.50
CA GLN A 533 -5.87 -34.08 19.29
C GLN A 533 -5.73 -35.08 20.45
N SER A 534 -6.82 -35.41 21.14
CA SER A 534 -6.79 -36.31 22.32
C SER A 534 -7.45 -37.67 22.07
N ASP A 535 -8.15 -37.84 20.94
CA ASP A 535 -8.82 -39.09 20.58
C ASP A 535 -7.87 -40.01 19.77
N ILE A 536 -7.85 -41.30 20.10
CA ILE A 536 -7.40 -42.39 19.21
C ILE A 536 -8.63 -43.22 18.81
N VAL A 537 -8.83 -43.41 17.51
CA VAL A 537 -9.97 -44.13 16.93
C VAL A 537 -9.48 -45.06 15.84
N GLN A 538 -9.71 -46.37 16.00
CA GLN A 538 -9.28 -47.43 15.08
C GLN A 538 -7.75 -47.49 14.82
N GLY A 539 -6.95 -46.86 15.70
CA GLY A 539 -5.50 -46.76 15.57
C GLY A 539 -4.99 -45.42 15.04
N GLU A 540 -5.86 -44.57 14.50
CA GLU A 540 -5.51 -43.22 14.01
C GLU A 540 -5.90 -42.12 15.01
N GLY A 541 -5.30 -40.92 14.90
CA GLY A 541 -5.57 -39.77 15.76
C GLY A 541 -4.30 -39.17 16.39
N HIS A 542 -4.48 -38.48 17.52
CA HIS A 542 -3.46 -37.62 18.15
C HIS A 542 -2.95 -36.53 17.18
N THR A 543 -3.90 -35.85 16.53
CA THR A 543 -3.63 -34.78 15.56
C THR A 543 -3.15 -33.51 16.28
N MET A 544 -1.93 -33.06 15.98
CA MET A 544 -1.27 -31.94 16.68
C MET A 544 -0.96 -30.72 15.77
N GLY A 545 -1.52 -30.69 14.56
CA GLY A 545 -1.49 -29.50 13.72
C GLY A 545 -2.48 -29.55 12.57
N ALA A 546 -2.92 -28.37 12.15
CA ALA A 546 -3.89 -28.17 11.08
C ALA A 546 -3.61 -26.84 10.34
N LEU A 547 -2.75 -26.91 9.32
CA LEU A 547 -2.41 -25.80 8.43
C LEU A 547 -3.21 -25.91 7.13
N TYR A 548 -4.18 -25.02 6.91
CA TYR A 548 -4.94 -25.07 5.65
C TYR A 548 -4.14 -24.47 4.49
N TRP A 549 -4.36 -25.00 3.29
CA TRP A 549 -3.97 -24.36 2.04
C TRP A 549 -5.09 -23.38 1.66
N GLN A 550 -4.86 -22.08 1.47
CA GLN A 550 -3.65 -21.26 1.68
C GLN A 550 -4.02 -19.95 2.39
N LEU A 551 -3.07 -19.18 2.90
CA LEU A 551 -3.37 -17.89 3.54
C LEU A 551 -3.84 -16.85 2.52
N ASN A 552 -2.96 -16.50 1.58
CA ASN A 552 -3.01 -15.29 0.78
C ASN A 552 -2.99 -15.58 -0.74
N ASP A 553 -3.24 -14.55 -1.55
CA ASP A 553 -3.17 -14.62 -3.02
C ASP A 553 -2.02 -13.78 -3.61
N ILE A 554 -1.45 -14.31 -4.70
CA ILE A 554 -0.44 -13.63 -5.53
C ILE A 554 -1.07 -12.64 -6.54
N TRP A 555 -2.32 -12.87 -6.96
CA TRP A 555 -3.11 -12.10 -7.93
C TRP A 555 -4.62 -12.40 -7.81
N GLN A 556 -5.48 -11.72 -8.59
CA GLN A 556 -6.93 -11.82 -8.52
C GLN A 556 -7.51 -13.05 -9.25
N ALA A 557 -7.33 -14.26 -8.72
CA ALA A 557 -7.86 -15.51 -9.30
C ALA A 557 -8.66 -16.37 -8.30
N PRO A 558 -9.44 -17.37 -8.77
CA PRO A 558 -10.03 -18.39 -7.89
C PRO A 558 -8.93 -19.22 -7.24
N SER A 559 -8.96 -19.33 -5.92
CA SER A 559 -7.87 -19.90 -5.13
C SER A 559 -8.36 -20.48 -3.81
N TRP A 560 -7.48 -21.19 -3.13
CA TRP A 560 -7.72 -21.70 -1.79
C TRP A 560 -7.50 -20.65 -0.69
N SER A 561 -7.14 -19.40 -1.05
CA SER A 561 -6.81 -18.36 -0.08
C SER A 561 -7.97 -18.06 0.86
N SER A 562 -7.65 -17.62 2.08
CA SER A 562 -8.62 -16.95 2.96
C SER A 562 -8.52 -15.42 2.89
N ILE A 563 -7.41 -14.86 2.42
CA ILE A 563 -7.22 -13.44 2.14
C ILE A 563 -7.03 -13.23 0.64
N GLU A 564 -7.91 -12.42 0.03
CA GLU A 564 -7.82 -12.01 -1.38
C GLU A 564 -6.59 -11.14 -1.65
N PHE A 565 -6.17 -11.09 -2.92
CA PHE A 565 -5.14 -10.15 -3.36
C PHE A 565 -5.54 -8.70 -3.01
N GLY A 566 -4.63 -7.98 -2.34
CA GLY A 566 -4.93 -6.66 -1.78
C GLY A 566 -5.43 -6.68 -0.32
N GLY A 567 -5.40 -7.84 0.37
CA GLY A 567 -5.59 -7.92 1.82
C GLY A 567 -7.03 -8.14 2.30
N LYS A 568 -8.00 -8.19 1.39
CA LYS A 568 -9.43 -8.32 1.73
C LYS A 568 -9.77 -9.75 2.19
N TRP A 569 -10.31 -9.89 3.39
CA TRP A 569 -10.68 -11.18 3.96
C TRP A 569 -11.86 -11.84 3.19
N LYS A 570 -11.69 -13.09 2.76
CA LYS A 570 -12.81 -13.97 2.38
C LYS A 570 -13.53 -14.47 3.64
N MET A 571 -14.75 -15.00 3.50
CA MET A 571 -15.54 -15.51 4.63
C MET A 571 -14.81 -16.58 5.45
N LEU A 572 -13.92 -17.35 4.81
CA LEU A 572 -13.03 -18.31 5.47
C LEU A 572 -12.17 -17.66 6.58
N HIS A 573 -11.63 -16.46 6.38
CA HIS A 573 -10.75 -15.83 7.37
C HIS A 573 -11.52 -15.41 8.64
N TYR A 574 -12.71 -14.85 8.47
CA TYR A 574 -13.63 -14.57 9.59
C TYR A 574 -14.03 -15.84 10.35
N TRP A 575 -14.13 -16.98 9.66
CA TRP A 575 -14.44 -18.26 10.29
C TRP A 575 -13.21 -18.87 10.99
N ALA A 576 -12.00 -18.61 10.49
CA ALA A 576 -10.74 -19.01 11.12
C ALA A 576 -10.54 -18.35 12.50
N VAL A 577 -10.89 -17.07 12.66
CA VAL A 577 -10.94 -16.39 13.98
C VAL A 577 -11.68 -17.24 15.02
N ASN A 578 -12.81 -17.85 14.61
CA ASN A 578 -13.60 -18.72 15.47
C ASN A 578 -12.97 -20.13 15.61
N PHE A 579 -12.72 -20.84 14.51
CA PHE A 579 -12.29 -22.25 14.58
C PHE A 579 -10.85 -22.45 15.10
N PHE A 580 -10.01 -21.42 15.09
CA PHE A 580 -8.71 -21.38 15.78
C PHE A 580 -8.75 -20.66 17.15
N SER A 581 -9.93 -20.29 17.67
CA SER A 581 -10.06 -19.70 19.01
C SER A 581 -9.39 -20.57 20.08
N PRO A 582 -8.66 -19.99 21.06
CA PRO A 582 -8.00 -20.73 22.15
C PRO A 582 -8.93 -21.62 22.99
N LEU A 583 -10.24 -21.33 23.00
CA LEU A 583 -11.26 -22.17 23.62
C LEU A 583 -12.51 -22.20 22.72
N ILE A 584 -12.89 -23.37 22.23
CA ILE A 584 -14.06 -23.55 21.34
C ILE A 584 -14.89 -24.78 21.73
N SER A 585 -16.19 -24.75 21.45
CA SER A 585 -17.01 -25.96 21.36
C SER A 585 -17.24 -26.39 19.91
N VAL A 586 -17.06 -27.67 19.63
CA VAL A 586 -17.22 -28.31 18.31
C VAL A 586 -18.30 -29.38 18.42
N GLY A 587 -19.36 -29.26 17.61
CA GLY A 587 -20.47 -30.21 17.56
C GLY A 587 -20.39 -31.10 16.33
N VAL A 588 -20.68 -32.39 16.51
CA VAL A 588 -20.59 -33.40 15.46
C VAL A 588 -21.69 -34.45 15.65
N GLU A 589 -22.20 -35.01 14.56
CA GLU A 589 -23.11 -36.16 14.59
C GLU A 589 -22.38 -37.43 14.11
N ASP A 590 -22.53 -38.53 14.84
CA ASP A 590 -22.30 -39.90 14.35
C ASP A 590 -23.47 -40.80 14.75
N LYS A 591 -23.96 -41.65 13.84
CA LYS A 591 -24.99 -42.68 14.13
C LYS A 591 -26.26 -42.19 14.86
N GLU A 592 -26.72 -40.96 14.53
CA GLU A 592 -27.78 -40.20 15.22
C GLU A 592 -27.45 -39.62 16.60
N ASP A 593 -26.24 -39.77 17.14
CA ASP A 593 -25.83 -39.12 18.39
C ASP A 593 -25.16 -37.77 18.12
N LEU A 594 -25.71 -36.70 18.72
CA LEU A 594 -25.09 -35.37 18.76
C LEU A 594 -24.06 -35.35 19.90
N MET A 595 -22.79 -35.29 19.54
CA MET A 595 -21.67 -35.10 20.45
C MET A 595 -21.17 -33.66 20.36
N ILE A 596 -20.84 -33.04 21.50
CA ILE A 596 -20.15 -31.75 21.53
C ILE A 596 -18.88 -31.88 22.38
N TYR A 597 -17.78 -31.44 21.81
CA TYR A 597 -16.46 -31.43 22.39
C TYR A 597 -16.05 -29.99 22.71
N ALA A 598 -15.50 -29.77 23.90
CA ALA A 598 -14.73 -28.57 24.22
C ALA A 598 -13.25 -28.81 23.86
N ILE A 599 -12.60 -27.82 23.27
CA ILE A 599 -11.20 -27.85 22.85
C ILE A 599 -10.53 -26.62 23.43
N SER A 600 -9.42 -26.82 24.15
CA SER A 600 -8.68 -25.75 24.84
C SER A 600 -7.19 -25.81 24.49
N ASP A 601 -6.67 -24.73 23.90
CA ASP A 601 -5.22 -24.53 23.73
C ASP A 601 -4.57 -23.91 24.97
N LEU A 602 -5.35 -23.62 26.03
CA LEU A 602 -4.92 -22.88 27.21
C LEU A 602 -4.15 -23.77 28.19
N ASN A 603 -3.20 -23.19 28.92
CA ASN A 603 -2.31 -23.92 29.85
C ASN A 603 -2.99 -24.41 31.16
N LEU A 604 -4.29 -24.16 31.35
CA LEU A 604 -5.02 -24.46 32.58
C LEU A 604 -6.30 -25.25 32.28
N ASP A 605 -6.69 -26.11 33.24
CA ASP A 605 -7.99 -26.77 33.25
C ASP A 605 -9.10 -25.77 33.62
N TYR A 606 -10.25 -25.85 32.95
CA TYR A 606 -11.41 -25.00 33.22
C TYR A 606 -12.67 -25.82 33.47
N ILE A 607 -13.44 -25.45 34.49
CA ILE A 607 -14.76 -26.03 34.76
C ILE A 607 -15.78 -25.29 33.89
N LEU A 608 -16.33 -25.97 32.88
CA LEU A 608 -17.22 -25.39 31.87
C LEU A 608 -18.45 -26.28 31.66
N LYS A 609 -19.55 -25.68 31.23
CA LYS A 609 -20.71 -26.39 30.67
C LYS A 609 -21.03 -25.86 29.28
N VAL A 610 -21.60 -26.70 28.42
CA VAL A 610 -22.16 -26.27 27.13
C VAL A 610 -23.66 -26.03 27.27
N SER A 611 -24.16 -24.96 26.67
CA SER A 611 -25.59 -24.67 26.58
C SER A 611 -26.03 -24.76 25.11
N VAL A 612 -26.86 -25.78 24.84
CA VAL A 612 -27.31 -26.23 23.52
C VAL A 612 -28.73 -25.73 23.27
N LYS A 613 -28.95 -25.02 22.17
CA LYS A 613 -30.22 -24.37 21.84
C LYS A 613 -30.65 -24.69 20.41
N LEU A 614 -31.89 -25.17 20.27
CA LEU A 614 -32.49 -25.43 18.96
C LEU A 614 -33.39 -24.26 18.55
N TYR A 615 -33.16 -23.73 17.36
CA TYR A 615 -33.95 -22.65 16.77
C TYR A 615 -34.67 -23.16 15.52
N ARG A 616 -35.90 -22.70 15.28
CA ARG A 616 -36.57 -22.89 13.97
C ARG A 616 -36.14 -21.78 13.02
N TRP A 617 -36.11 -22.08 11.73
CA TRP A 617 -35.78 -21.09 10.69
C TRP A 617 -36.75 -19.91 10.58
N ASN A 618 -37.90 -19.96 11.27
CA ASN A 618 -38.88 -18.88 11.38
C ASN A 618 -38.95 -18.22 12.77
N SER A 619 -38.01 -18.51 13.69
CA SER A 619 -38.05 -18.01 15.08
C SER A 619 -36.67 -17.80 15.70
N PHE A 620 -36.36 -16.55 16.07
CA PHE A 620 -35.22 -16.20 16.93
C PHE A 620 -35.44 -16.53 18.42
N ILE A 621 -36.59 -17.10 18.80
CA ILE A 621 -36.81 -17.68 20.13
C ILE A 621 -36.44 -19.17 20.07
N PRO A 622 -35.56 -19.68 20.95
CA PRO A 622 -35.19 -21.09 20.97
C PRO A 622 -36.39 -21.94 21.39
N GLN A 623 -36.60 -23.07 20.70
CA GLN A 623 -37.68 -24.01 21.04
C GLN A 623 -37.37 -24.82 22.29
N CYS A 624 -36.09 -25.00 22.59
CA CYS A 624 -35.57 -25.60 23.82
C CYS A 624 -34.15 -25.09 24.09
N SER A 625 -33.73 -25.15 25.35
CA SER A 625 -32.36 -24.99 25.80
C SER A 625 -32.03 -26.16 26.70
N LEU A 626 -30.93 -26.86 26.42
CA LEU A 626 -30.40 -27.95 27.23
C LEU A 626 -28.99 -27.56 27.63
N ASP A 627 -28.73 -27.49 28.93
CA ASP A 627 -27.39 -27.28 29.46
C ASP A 627 -26.79 -28.64 29.84
N SER A 628 -25.49 -28.83 29.59
CA SER A 628 -24.76 -29.97 30.14
C SER A 628 -24.52 -29.80 31.65
N ASP A 629 -24.15 -30.90 32.30
CA ASP A 629 -23.43 -30.83 33.57
C ASP A 629 -22.10 -30.06 33.41
N TRP A 630 -21.54 -29.64 34.54
CA TRP A 630 -20.22 -29.01 34.59
C TRP A 630 -19.12 -30.06 34.39
N ALA A 631 -18.30 -29.89 33.35
CA ALA A 631 -17.19 -30.75 33.00
C ALA A 631 -15.84 -30.03 33.21
N VAL A 632 -14.81 -30.78 33.59
CA VAL A 632 -13.43 -30.28 33.62
C VAL A 632 -12.84 -30.40 32.22
N VAL A 633 -12.79 -29.29 31.49
CA VAL A 633 -12.14 -29.20 30.18
C VAL A 633 -10.65 -29.06 30.39
N LYS A 634 -9.86 -29.98 29.84
CA LYS A 634 -8.41 -30.04 30.06
C LYS A 634 -7.66 -28.93 29.33
N GLY A 635 -6.66 -28.37 29.99
CA GLY A 635 -5.70 -27.47 29.36
C GLY A 635 -4.88 -28.19 28.29
N GLY A 636 -4.69 -27.55 27.14
CA GLY A 636 -3.94 -28.11 26.00
C GLY A 636 -4.57 -29.36 25.36
N GLY A 637 -5.88 -29.60 25.48
CA GLY A 637 -6.53 -30.80 24.99
C GLY A 637 -8.03 -30.71 24.75
N VAL A 638 -8.64 -31.88 24.54
CA VAL A 638 -10.05 -32.05 24.13
C VAL A 638 -10.85 -32.74 25.22
N THR A 639 -12.13 -32.41 25.35
CA THR A 639 -13.05 -33.05 26.32
C THR A 639 -14.46 -33.12 25.75
N LYS A 640 -15.08 -34.31 25.69
CA LYS A 640 -16.51 -34.44 25.32
C LYS A 640 -17.38 -33.93 26.47
N VAL A 641 -18.19 -32.91 26.21
CA VAL A 641 -19.00 -32.19 27.23
C VAL A 641 -20.50 -32.40 27.07
N PHE A 642 -20.96 -32.94 25.94
CA PHE A 642 -22.36 -33.28 25.70
C PHE A 642 -22.46 -34.46 24.73
N GLU A 643 -23.45 -35.31 24.96
CA GLU A 643 -23.78 -36.47 24.13
C GLU A 643 -25.28 -36.75 24.28
N HIS A 644 -26.04 -36.67 23.19
CA HIS A 644 -27.49 -36.93 23.21
C HIS A 644 -28.02 -37.39 21.84
N PRO A 645 -28.85 -38.45 21.78
CA PRO A 645 -29.47 -38.87 20.52
C PRO A 645 -30.36 -37.77 19.90
N VAL A 646 -30.15 -37.48 18.61
CA VAL A 646 -30.80 -36.40 17.84
C VAL A 646 -32.31 -36.62 17.72
N SER A 647 -32.76 -37.85 17.49
CA SER A 647 -34.18 -38.17 17.31
C SER A 647 -35.03 -37.87 18.57
N PRO A 648 -34.63 -38.31 19.78
CA PRO A 648 -35.19 -37.82 21.06
C PRO A 648 -35.04 -36.31 21.28
N LEU A 649 -33.90 -35.70 20.93
CA LEU A 649 -33.67 -34.25 21.09
C LEU A 649 -34.72 -33.43 20.32
N LEU A 650 -34.91 -33.74 19.03
CA LEU A 650 -35.91 -33.11 18.17
C LEU A 650 -37.35 -33.33 18.68
N LYS A 651 -37.66 -34.53 19.17
CA LYS A 651 -38.97 -34.88 19.72
C LYS A 651 -39.30 -34.11 21.00
N ASN A 652 -38.33 -33.95 21.90
CA ASN A 652 -38.48 -33.20 23.14
C ASN A 652 -38.60 -31.69 22.88
N CYS A 653 -37.89 -31.19 21.86
CA CYS A 653 -37.90 -29.78 21.43
C CYS A 653 -39.06 -29.40 20.48
N GLY A 654 -40.24 -30.01 20.69
CA GLY A 654 -41.57 -29.57 20.20
C GLY A 654 -41.66 -29.00 18.77
N ASN A 655 -42.14 -29.82 17.81
CA ASN A 655 -42.24 -29.44 16.39
C ASN A 655 -40.91 -28.99 15.74
N CYS A 656 -39.77 -29.49 16.23
CA CYS A 656 -38.51 -29.47 15.49
C CYS A 656 -38.33 -30.70 14.61
N THR A 657 -37.67 -30.53 13.46
CA THR A 657 -37.22 -31.60 12.57
C THR A 657 -35.82 -31.28 12.03
N ARG A 658 -35.12 -32.26 11.46
CA ARG A 658 -33.82 -32.04 10.78
C ARG A 658 -33.84 -30.94 9.71
N GLN A 659 -35.00 -30.70 9.09
CA GLN A 659 -35.17 -29.69 8.03
C GLN A 659 -35.70 -28.35 8.55
N SER A 660 -36.44 -28.32 9.66
CA SER A 660 -37.06 -27.10 10.19
C SER A 660 -36.30 -26.43 11.34
N CYS A 661 -35.26 -27.07 11.89
CA CYS A 661 -34.46 -26.54 13.00
C CYS A 661 -32.94 -26.63 12.77
N VAL A 662 -32.21 -25.69 13.37
CA VAL A 662 -30.74 -25.65 13.48
C VAL A 662 -30.32 -25.78 14.94
N VAL A 663 -29.21 -26.46 15.19
CA VAL A 663 -28.62 -26.57 16.54
C VAL A 663 -27.54 -25.51 16.70
N THR A 664 -27.54 -24.83 17.83
CA THR A 664 -26.48 -23.89 18.24
C THR A 664 -26.00 -24.26 19.63
N PHE A 665 -24.73 -23.98 19.94
CA PHE A 665 -24.12 -24.32 21.22
C PHE A 665 -22.98 -23.35 21.56
N HIS A 666 -22.73 -23.16 22.85
CA HIS A 666 -21.66 -22.30 23.36
C HIS A 666 -21.20 -22.79 24.72
N LEU A 667 -19.92 -22.59 25.03
CA LEU A 667 -19.36 -22.86 26.35
C LEU A 667 -19.65 -21.70 27.30
N SER A 668 -19.85 -22.02 28.57
CA SER A 668 -20.00 -21.06 29.66
C SER A 668 -19.25 -21.56 30.90
N GLY A 669 -18.53 -20.66 31.57
CA GLY A 669 -17.86 -20.91 32.85
C GLY A 669 -18.62 -20.31 34.03
N PRO A 670 -18.30 -20.70 35.27
CA PRO A 670 -18.81 -20.03 36.47
C PRO A 670 -18.12 -18.68 36.73
N GLU A 671 -16.91 -18.50 36.18
CA GLU A 671 -16.11 -17.28 36.32
C GLU A 671 -16.37 -16.29 35.17
N HIS A 672 -16.58 -15.02 35.51
CA HIS A 672 -16.74 -13.94 34.54
C HIS A 672 -15.40 -13.58 33.88
N GLY A 673 -15.20 -14.02 32.63
CA GLY A 673 -14.05 -13.61 31.82
C GLY A 673 -13.71 -14.56 30.68
N ILE A 674 -14.04 -15.84 30.83
CA ILE A 674 -13.79 -16.88 29.83
C ILE A 674 -14.64 -16.60 28.58
N LYS A 675 -14.00 -16.38 27.44
CA LYS A 675 -14.65 -16.15 26.13
C LYS A 675 -14.44 -17.35 25.22
N SER A 676 -15.53 -17.87 24.66
CA SER A 676 -15.52 -18.90 23.62
C SER A 676 -16.58 -18.52 22.59
N PRO A 677 -16.31 -18.63 21.27
CA PRO A 677 -17.29 -18.26 20.26
C PRO A 677 -18.47 -19.26 20.25
N PRO A 678 -19.71 -18.78 19.99
CA PRO A 678 -20.82 -19.68 19.74
C PRO A 678 -20.62 -20.43 18.42
N ASN A 679 -21.06 -21.68 18.37
CA ASN A 679 -20.92 -22.55 17.21
C ASN A 679 -22.27 -23.23 16.90
N HIS A 680 -22.36 -23.89 15.75
CA HIS A 680 -23.61 -24.42 15.21
C HIS A 680 -23.41 -25.73 14.42
N LEU A 681 -24.50 -26.49 14.30
CA LEU A 681 -24.60 -27.69 13.47
C LEU A 681 -25.92 -27.67 12.69
N PHE A 682 -25.82 -27.85 11.37
CA PHE A 682 -26.97 -28.04 10.49
C PHE A 682 -27.37 -29.53 10.48
N LEU A 683 -28.63 -29.83 10.76
CA LEU A 683 -29.15 -31.21 10.86
C LEU A 683 -29.55 -31.83 9.52
N SER A 684 -29.51 -31.03 8.45
CA SER A 684 -29.69 -31.40 7.04
C SER A 684 -29.08 -30.31 6.15
N SER A 685 -29.04 -30.52 4.82
CA SER A 685 -28.56 -29.50 3.89
C SER A 685 -29.44 -28.24 3.94
N PRO A 686 -28.88 -27.01 3.98
CA PRO A 686 -29.64 -25.77 3.89
C PRO A 686 -30.49 -25.64 2.62
N ARG A 687 -30.18 -26.42 1.57
CA ARG A 687 -31.01 -26.56 0.37
C ARG A 687 -32.37 -27.18 0.65
N ASP A 688 -32.43 -28.10 1.62
CA ASP A 688 -33.62 -28.87 1.99
C ASP A 688 -34.33 -28.30 3.24
N ALA A 689 -33.89 -27.12 3.70
CA ALA A 689 -34.45 -26.43 4.84
C ALA A 689 -35.91 -26.03 4.60
N LYS A 690 -36.78 -26.32 5.58
CA LYS A 690 -38.20 -26.00 5.56
C LYS A 690 -38.50 -24.80 6.45
N ASP A 691 -39.48 -24.01 6.04
CA ASP A 691 -39.90 -22.78 6.74
C ASP A 691 -38.83 -21.69 6.86
N LEU A 692 -37.68 -21.85 6.18
CA LEU A 692 -36.63 -20.83 6.06
C LEU A 692 -37.17 -19.65 5.24
N GLN A 693 -37.62 -18.63 5.97
CA GLN A 693 -38.11 -17.39 5.39
C GLN A 693 -36.96 -16.70 4.66
N LYS A 694 -37.24 -16.10 3.49
CA LYS A 694 -36.29 -15.16 2.89
C LYS A 694 -36.02 -14.06 3.92
N PRO A 695 -34.81 -13.94 4.47
CA PRO A 695 -34.59 -13.06 5.60
C PRO A 695 -34.76 -11.62 5.11
N LYS A 696 -35.71 -10.90 5.71
CA LYS A 696 -35.76 -9.45 5.61
C LYS A 696 -34.69 -8.89 6.52
N ILE A 697 -33.44 -9.01 6.07
CA ILE A 697 -32.38 -8.11 6.47
C ILE A 697 -32.73 -6.78 5.80
N THR A 698 -33.67 -6.04 6.39
CA THR A 698 -33.41 -4.62 6.61
C THR A 698 -32.06 -4.59 7.29
N ASN A 699 -31.09 -3.92 6.69
CA ASN A 699 -29.76 -3.77 7.26
C ASN A 699 -29.95 -3.35 8.73
N MET A 700 -29.28 -4.01 9.69
CA MET A 700 -29.67 -3.84 11.10
C MET A 700 -29.23 -2.47 11.61
N ASP A 701 -28.03 -2.07 11.18
CA ASP A 701 -27.68 -0.79 10.56
C ASP A 701 -28.84 0.19 10.27
N GLU A 702 -29.87 -0.09 9.46
CA GLU A 702 -30.96 0.86 9.22
C GLU A 702 -31.66 1.29 10.52
N HIS A 703 -31.87 0.37 11.47
CA HIS A 703 -32.48 0.69 12.77
C HIS A 703 -31.46 1.08 13.85
N GLN A 704 -30.22 0.57 13.81
CA GLN A 704 -29.15 0.94 14.74
C GLN A 704 -28.53 2.30 14.39
N PHE A 705 -28.31 2.58 13.11
CA PHE A 705 -28.09 3.93 12.61
C PHE A 705 -29.31 4.79 12.89
N GLN A 706 -30.57 4.42 12.60
CA GLN A 706 -31.71 5.27 13.02
C GLN A 706 -31.69 5.58 14.54
N ASP A 707 -31.35 4.64 15.43
CA ASP A 707 -31.21 4.94 16.86
C ASP A 707 -29.99 5.83 17.17
N ILE A 708 -28.87 5.72 16.44
CA ILE A 708 -27.74 6.68 16.50
C ILE A 708 -28.18 8.06 15.98
N LEU A 709 -28.90 8.13 14.86
CA LEU A 709 -29.49 9.34 14.27
C LEU A 709 -30.60 9.95 15.14
N ARG A 710 -31.10 9.21 16.13
CA ARG A 710 -32.16 9.62 17.07
C ARG A 710 -31.63 9.99 18.46
N PHE A 711 -30.52 9.39 18.90
CA PHE A 711 -29.82 9.78 20.13
C PHE A 711 -28.78 10.87 19.91
N TYR A 712 -28.15 10.90 18.73
CA TYR A 712 -27.07 11.81 18.38
C TYR A 712 -27.39 12.68 17.16
N GLY A 713 -28.41 12.37 16.35
CA GLY A 713 -28.76 13.09 15.12
C GLY A 713 -30.10 13.85 15.14
N SER A 714 -30.59 14.17 13.94
CA SER A 714 -31.82 14.93 13.67
C SER A 714 -33.07 14.04 13.49
N ASN A 715 -33.06 12.80 14.01
CA ASN A 715 -33.93 11.66 13.67
C ASN A 715 -33.76 11.09 12.25
N THR A 716 -33.14 11.81 11.30
CA THR A 716 -33.01 11.35 9.89
C THR A 716 -31.60 11.49 9.31
N SER A 717 -30.72 12.24 9.96
CA SER A 717 -29.32 12.42 9.54
C SER A 717 -28.41 12.74 10.73
N LEU A 718 -27.09 12.56 10.54
CA LEU A 718 -26.05 12.92 11.51
C LEU A 718 -25.23 14.07 10.94
N SER A 719 -25.28 15.27 11.52
CA SER A 719 -24.34 16.32 11.14
C SER A 719 -22.89 15.87 11.45
N THR A 720 -21.92 16.42 10.75
CA THR A 720 -20.49 16.13 10.99
C THR A 720 -20.11 16.34 12.47
N ALA A 721 -20.49 17.46 13.07
CA ALA A 721 -20.27 17.75 14.49
C ALA A 721 -20.96 16.74 15.45
N ASN A 722 -22.09 16.16 15.06
CA ASN A 722 -22.74 15.11 15.85
C ASN A 722 -22.02 13.76 15.72
N LEU A 723 -21.43 13.47 14.56
CA LEU A 723 -20.56 12.31 14.35
C LEU A 723 -19.24 12.45 15.15
N GLU A 724 -18.66 13.65 15.22
CA GLU A 724 -17.50 13.93 16.09
C GLU A 724 -17.81 13.67 17.57
N ASN A 725 -18.97 14.14 18.04
CA ASN A 725 -19.42 13.93 19.43
C ASN A 725 -19.71 12.44 19.71
N PHE A 726 -20.22 11.70 18.71
CA PHE A 726 -20.38 10.24 18.80
C PHE A 726 -19.03 9.51 18.91
N LEU A 727 -18.02 9.87 18.12
CA LEU A 727 -16.66 9.33 18.22
C LEU A 727 -16.02 9.63 19.60
N TYR A 728 -16.20 10.84 20.11
CA TYR A 728 -15.78 11.23 21.46
C TYR A 728 -16.45 10.39 22.55
N LEU A 729 -17.75 10.12 22.44
CA LEU A 729 -18.49 9.30 23.40
C LEU A 729 -18.14 7.80 23.32
N LEU A 730 -17.75 7.29 22.14
CA LEU A 730 -17.24 5.93 21.99
C LEU A 730 -15.85 5.76 22.61
N THR A 731 -14.94 6.71 22.37
CA THR A 731 -13.57 6.64 22.91
C THR A 731 -13.51 6.88 24.42
N THR A 732 -14.31 7.81 24.96
CA THR A 732 -14.37 8.08 26.41
C THR A 732 -15.03 6.97 27.24
N ARG A 733 -15.83 6.08 26.63
CA ARG A 733 -16.45 4.92 27.31
C ARG A 733 -15.59 3.65 27.31
N ARG A 734 -14.36 3.72 26.80
CA ARG A 734 -13.41 2.59 26.76
C ARG A 734 -12.98 2.20 28.18
N PRO A 735 -13.05 0.91 28.58
CA PRO A 735 -12.44 0.47 29.84
C PRO A 735 -10.90 0.60 29.74
N PRO A 736 -10.20 0.98 30.82
CA PRO A 736 -8.76 1.19 30.79
C PRO A 736 -7.99 -0.13 30.61
N ALA A 737 -7.64 -0.44 29.36
CA ALA A 737 -6.63 -1.43 29.04
C ALA A 737 -5.23 -0.88 29.41
N SER A 738 -4.32 -1.75 29.84
CA SER A 738 -3.02 -1.40 30.43
C SER A 738 -2.16 -0.49 29.52
N VAL A 739 -2.08 0.80 29.86
CA VAL A 739 -1.26 1.81 29.16
C VAL A 739 0.20 1.74 29.64
N ASP A 740 0.81 0.55 29.53
CA ASP A 740 2.23 0.30 29.78
C ASP A 740 2.76 -0.77 28.81
N SER A 741 2.90 -0.38 27.53
CA SER A 741 3.66 -1.15 26.54
C SER A 741 4.46 -0.20 25.65
N VAL A 742 5.79 -0.22 25.78
CA VAL A 742 6.70 0.72 25.12
C VAL A 742 7.04 0.26 23.70
N ALA A 743 6.01 0.00 22.88
CA ALA A 743 6.17 -0.42 21.48
C ALA A 743 4.92 -0.27 20.58
N ASN A 744 3.97 0.65 20.85
CA ASN A 744 2.91 0.94 19.86
C ASN A 744 3.45 1.91 18.78
N PRO A 745 3.67 1.49 17.51
CA PRO A 745 4.17 2.38 16.47
C PRO A 745 3.14 3.46 16.06
N LEU A 746 1.86 3.22 16.32
CA LEU A 746 0.77 4.16 16.08
C LEU A 746 0.52 5.12 17.26
N ARG A 747 1.37 5.11 18.31
CA ARG A 747 1.22 6.01 19.48
C ARG A 747 1.21 7.51 19.12
N ASN A 748 1.83 7.85 18.00
CA ASN A 748 1.92 9.21 17.48
C ASN A 748 1.10 9.40 16.18
N ALA A 749 0.26 8.43 15.80
CA ALA A 749 -0.60 8.54 14.63
C ALA A 749 -1.93 9.20 15.06
N GLU A 750 -2.19 10.40 14.56
CA GLU A 750 -3.47 11.07 14.80
C GLU A 750 -4.60 10.32 14.09
N CYS A 751 -5.75 10.20 14.75
CA CYS A 751 -6.93 9.64 14.11
C CYS A 751 -7.51 10.66 13.14
N LEU A 752 -7.72 10.24 11.87
CA LEU A 752 -8.49 10.96 10.86
C LEU A 752 -9.71 11.68 11.48
N SER A 753 -9.87 12.97 11.18
CA SER A 753 -11.06 13.73 11.56
C SER A 753 -12.29 13.17 10.86
N VAL A 754 -13.50 13.57 11.28
CA VAL A 754 -14.74 13.19 10.57
C VAL A 754 -14.70 13.64 9.11
N SER A 755 -14.11 14.80 8.81
CA SER A 755 -13.87 15.28 7.44
C SER A 755 -12.98 14.33 6.64
N ASP A 756 -11.81 13.93 7.15
CA ASP A 756 -10.87 13.08 6.41
C ASP A 756 -11.42 11.65 6.24
N LEU A 757 -12.05 11.13 7.29
CA LEU A 757 -12.73 9.84 7.30
C LEU A 757 -13.87 9.83 6.27
N LEU A 758 -14.71 10.85 6.19
CA LEU A 758 -15.73 10.97 5.13
C LEU A 758 -15.09 11.12 3.74
N ALA A 759 -14.00 11.87 3.60
CA ALA A 759 -13.30 12.04 2.34
C ALA A 759 -12.73 10.72 1.78
N VAL A 760 -12.19 9.85 2.64
CA VAL A 760 -11.69 8.51 2.26
C VAL A 760 -12.79 7.63 1.63
N PHE A 761 -14.05 7.81 2.01
CA PHE A 761 -15.21 7.11 1.41
C PHE A 761 -15.90 7.90 0.28
N GLY A 762 -15.32 9.00 -0.20
CA GLY A 762 -15.88 9.83 -1.27
C GLY A 762 -17.03 10.74 -0.81
N LEU A 763 -17.20 10.94 0.49
CA LEU A 763 -18.29 11.69 1.12
C LEU A 763 -17.85 13.08 1.62
N ALA A 764 -16.72 13.61 1.12
CA ALA A 764 -16.10 14.86 1.56
C ALA A 764 -17.05 16.10 1.60
N ASN A 765 -18.06 16.12 0.72
CA ASN A 765 -19.01 17.24 0.59
C ASN A 765 -20.31 17.03 1.41
N VAL A 766 -20.38 16.04 2.30
CA VAL A 766 -21.59 15.66 3.03
C VAL A 766 -21.63 16.31 4.41
N SER A 767 -22.44 17.36 4.56
CA SER A 767 -22.68 18.04 5.85
C SER A 767 -23.53 17.22 6.83
N GLU A 768 -24.35 16.30 6.30
CA GLU A 768 -25.28 15.47 7.04
C GLU A 768 -25.25 14.02 6.51
N VAL A 769 -24.69 13.11 7.30
CA VAL A 769 -24.53 11.69 6.97
C VAL A 769 -25.88 10.98 7.13
N THR A 770 -26.38 10.43 6.03
CA THR A 770 -27.58 9.57 5.99
C THR A 770 -27.26 8.13 6.41
N VAL A 771 -28.29 7.29 6.59
CA VAL A 771 -28.14 5.87 6.96
C VAL A 771 -27.20 5.12 6.01
N ASP A 772 -27.46 5.18 4.70
CA ASP A 772 -26.68 4.48 3.67
C ASP A 772 -25.20 4.92 3.65
N GLN A 773 -24.96 6.21 3.96
CA GLN A 773 -23.61 6.78 4.04
C GLN A 773 -22.90 6.40 5.34
N LEU A 774 -23.63 6.31 6.45
CA LEU A 774 -23.08 5.87 7.73
C LEU A 774 -22.71 4.38 7.69
N GLU A 775 -23.45 3.56 6.96
CA GLU A 775 -23.11 2.15 6.70
C GLU A 775 -21.75 1.99 6.00
N ILE A 776 -21.52 2.75 4.92
CA ILE A 776 -20.25 2.75 4.17
C ILE A 776 -19.06 3.10 5.07
N VAL A 777 -19.27 4.02 6.02
CA VAL A 777 -18.24 4.64 6.86
C VAL A 777 -18.01 3.90 8.20
N CYS A 778 -19.03 3.18 8.69
CA CYS A 778 -19.02 2.48 9.97
C CYS A 778 -17.80 1.54 10.18
N PRO A 779 -17.31 0.78 9.19
CA PRO A 779 -16.11 -0.06 9.36
C PRO A 779 -14.84 0.73 9.74
N ALA A 780 -14.67 1.95 9.21
CA ALA A 780 -13.51 2.79 9.56
C ALA A 780 -13.67 3.43 10.94
N VAL A 781 -14.87 3.89 11.27
CA VAL A 781 -15.24 4.37 12.62
C VAL A 781 -14.95 3.29 13.68
N LEU A 782 -15.40 2.05 13.44
CA LEU A 782 -15.10 0.91 14.30
C LEU A 782 -13.60 0.63 14.38
N THR A 783 -12.88 0.69 13.27
CA THR A 783 -11.42 0.46 13.23
C THR A 783 -10.66 1.49 14.08
N GLN A 784 -10.96 2.79 13.94
CA GLN A 784 -10.37 3.85 14.78
C GLN A 784 -10.66 3.64 16.27
N VAL A 785 -11.91 3.33 16.63
CA VAL A 785 -12.33 3.16 18.03
C VAL A 785 -11.74 1.90 18.67
N LEU A 786 -11.55 0.82 17.92
CA LEU A 786 -11.01 -0.45 18.43
C LEU A 786 -9.49 -0.41 18.61
N LEU A 787 -8.74 0.28 17.75
CA LEU A 787 -7.28 0.37 17.85
C LEU A 787 -6.82 1.04 19.17
N PRO A 788 -5.71 0.59 19.80
CA PRO A 788 -5.26 1.07 21.12
C PRO A 788 -4.51 2.42 21.07
N SER A 789 -4.68 3.20 19.99
CA SER A 789 -3.79 4.31 19.65
C SER A 789 -4.41 5.71 19.83
N CYS A 790 -5.73 5.85 19.65
CA CYS A 790 -6.39 7.15 19.60
C CYS A 790 -7.21 7.48 20.86
N PRO A 791 -6.77 8.44 21.69
CA PRO A 791 -7.70 9.26 22.46
C PRO A 791 -8.29 10.34 21.53
N TYR A 792 -9.61 10.34 21.31
CA TYR A 792 -10.24 11.41 20.54
C TYR A 792 -10.23 12.71 21.36
N MET A 793 -9.29 13.59 21.08
CA MET A 793 -9.29 14.94 21.63
C MET A 793 -10.17 15.81 20.75
N THR A 794 -11.14 16.51 21.36
CA THR A 794 -11.98 17.47 20.64
C THR A 794 -11.10 18.49 19.92
N PRO A 795 -11.27 18.72 18.60
CA PRO A 795 -10.62 19.85 17.96
C PRO A 795 -11.03 21.12 18.72
N HIS A 796 -10.06 21.97 19.07
CA HIS A 796 -10.40 23.28 19.60
C HIS A 796 -11.25 24.00 18.54
N SER A 797 -12.44 24.48 18.92
CA SER A 797 -13.18 25.41 18.08
C SER A 797 -12.30 26.61 17.84
N GLN A 798 -11.73 26.74 16.64
CA GLN A 798 -10.86 27.85 16.30
C GLN A 798 -11.70 29.12 16.30
N THR A 799 -11.66 29.83 17.42
CA THR A 799 -12.01 31.25 17.46
C THR A 799 -11.04 31.94 16.50
N ILE A 800 -11.54 32.30 15.31
CA ILE A 800 -10.73 32.89 14.23
C ILE A 800 -9.94 34.04 14.83
N ASP A 801 -8.61 33.91 14.89
CA ASP A 801 -7.77 34.91 15.56
C ASP A 801 -8.01 36.27 14.89
N SER A 802 -8.33 37.29 15.68
CA SER A 802 -8.49 38.67 15.22
C SER A 802 -7.32 39.17 14.36
N LYS A 803 -6.13 38.58 14.51
CA LYS A 803 -4.97 38.81 13.64
C LYS A 803 -5.20 38.40 12.18
N VAL A 804 -5.93 37.32 11.90
CA VAL A 804 -6.23 36.85 10.52
C VAL A 804 -6.97 37.96 9.76
N TRP A 805 -8.04 38.49 10.35
CA TRP A 805 -8.76 39.64 9.82
C TRP A 805 -7.87 40.89 9.71
N GLY A 806 -7.08 41.19 10.75
CA GLY A 806 -6.19 42.36 10.78
C GLY A 806 -5.13 42.36 9.67
N TYR A 807 -4.42 41.25 9.50
CA TYR A 807 -3.38 41.11 8.47
C TYR A 807 -3.96 40.95 7.06
N GLY A 808 -5.07 40.23 6.90
CA GLY A 808 -5.78 40.14 5.62
C GLY A 808 -6.28 41.50 5.11
N PHE A 809 -6.95 42.29 5.97
CA PHE A 809 -7.37 43.65 5.61
C PHE A 809 -6.18 44.57 5.34
N LEU A 810 -5.07 44.44 6.08
CA LEU A 810 -3.85 45.20 5.83
C LEU A 810 -3.24 44.87 4.46
N ALA A 811 -3.14 43.58 4.11
CA ALA A 811 -2.60 43.11 2.83
C ALA A 811 -3.41 43.66 1.64
N VAL A 812 -4.73 43.48 1.64
CA VAL A 812 -5.61 44.00 0.57
C VAL A 812 -5.58 45.53 0.53
N THR A 813 -5.43 46.22 1.66
CA THR A 813 -5.24 47.67 1.66
C THR A 813 -3.92 48.10 1.00
N ILE A 814 -2.84 47.30 1.12
CA ILE A 814 -1.57 47.57 0.44
C ILE A 814 -1.68 47.31 -1.07
N ILE A 815 -2.36 46.24 -1.49
CA ILE A 815 -2.66 45.94 -2.90
C ILE A 815 -3.49 47.07 -3.51
N ASN A 816 -4.59 47.44 -2.87
CA ASN A 816 -5.48 48.49 -3.38
C ASN A 816 -4.84 49.89 -3.36
N LEU A 817 -3.81 50.12 -2.54
CA LEU A 817 -2.96 51.32 -2.62
C LEU A 817 -1.97 51.28 -3.81
N ALA A 818 -1.59 50.10 -4.30
CA ALA A 818 -0.74 49.95 -5.47
C ALA A 818 -1.45 50.41 -6.76
N SER A 819 -2.76 50.16 -6.91
CA SER A 819 -3.62 50.70 -7.99
C SER A 819 -3.44 52.22 -8.16
N LEU A 820 -3.37 52.94 -7.03
CA LEU A 820 -3.26 54.39 -6.99
C LEU A 820 -1.85 54.90 -7.31
N LEU A 821 -0.82 54.06 -7.30
CA LEU A 821 0.54 54.46 -7.69
C LEU A 821 0.65 54.78 -9.18
N GLY A 822 -0.25 54.26 -10.04
CA GLY A 822 -0.31 54.59 -11.47
C GLY A 822 -0.45 56.10 -11.74
N LEU A 823 -1.09 56.84 -10.83
CA LEU A 823 -1.20 58.31 -10.87
C LEU A 823 0.17 59.01 -10.87
N LEU A 824 1.15 58.48 -10.13
CA LEU A 824 2.52 59.02 -10.05
C LEU A 824 3.29 58.81 -11.36
N LEU A 825 2.87 57.85 -12.18
CA LEU A 825 3.52 57.48 -13.44
C LEU A 825 2.98 58.23 -14.66
N ILE A 826 1.84 58.94 -14.53
CA ILE A 826 1.24 59.79 -15.58
C ILE A 826 2.27 60.71 -16.29
N PRO A 827 3.18 61.44 -15.60
CA PRO A 827 4.16 62.32 -16.25
C PRO A 827 5.16 61.57 -17.15
N PHE A 828 5.35 60.26 -16.91
CA PHE A 828 6.33 59.42 -17.59
C PHE A 828 5.73 58.61 -18.75
N THR A 829 4.42 58.36 -18.76
CA THR A 829 3.70 57.69 -19.88
C THR A 829 4.04 58.29 -21.26
N LYS A 830 4.26 59.61 -21.33
CA LYS A 830 4.60 60.35 -22.57
C LYS A 830 6.09 60.29 -22.95
N LYS A 831 6.92 59.50 -22.27
CA LYS A 831 8.37 59.35 -22.54
C LYS A 831 8.63 58.09 -23.37
N SER A 832 9.55 58.20 -24.33
CA SER A 832 9.90 57.12 -25.27
C SER A 832 10.52 55.86 -24.64
N TYR A 833 10.85 55.88 -23.35
CA TYR A 833 11.32 54.70 -22.60
C TYR A 833 10.21 53.99 -21.82
N PHE A 834 9.01 54.57 -21.67
CA PHE A 834 7.94 53.99 -20.85
C PHE A 834 7.53 52.57 -21.27
N PRO A 835 7.37 52.23 -22.58
CA PRO A 835 7.06 50.86 -23.00
C PRO A 835 8.12 49.82 -22.59
N LYS A 836 9.39 50.22 -22.45
CA LYS A 836 10.48 49.33 -22.00
C LYS A 836 10.36 49.02 -20.50
N VAL A 837 10.01 50.03 -19.71
CA VAL A 837 9.76 49.88 -18.27
C VAL A 837 8.53 49.01 -18.03
N LEU A 838 7.45 49.26 -18.77
CA LEU A 838 6.23 48.44 -18.73
C LEU A 838 6.50 46.97 -19.11
N THR A 839 7.31 46.71 -20.16
CA THR A 839 7.67 45.34 -20.55
C THR A 839 8.40 44.57 -19.44
N TYR A 840 9.29 45.24 -18.69
CA TYR A 840 9.97 44.61 -17.55
C TYR A 840 8.98 44.28 -16.43
N PHE A 841 8.08 45.21 -16.08
CA PHE A 841 7.08 45.01 -15.02
C PHE A 841 6.08 43.89 -15.35
N ILE A 842 5.54 43.84 -16.58
CA ILE A 842 4.68 42.73 -17.02
C ILE A 842 5.46 41.41 -17.01
N GLY A 843 6.76 41.42 -17.37
CA GLY A 843 7.62 40.26 -17.23
C GLY A 843 7.78 39.78 -15.79
N VAL A 844 7.87 40.68 -14.81
CA VAL A 844 7.88 40.33 -13.37
C VAL A 844 6.55 39.70 -12.97
N ALA A 845 5.41 40.27 -13.36
CA ALA A 845 4.07 39.76 -13.05
C ALA A 845 3.86 38.32 -13.56
N ILE A 846 4.15 38.05 -14.84
CA ILE A 846 4.09 36.70 -15.41
C ILE A 846 5.01 35.74 -14.63
N GLY A 847 6.19 36.22 -14.26
CA GLY A 847 7.16 35.48 -13.46
C GLY A 847 6.66 35.14 -12.05
N THR A 848 5.97 36.04 -11.36
CA THR A 848 5.40 35.77 -10.02
C THR A 848 4.15 34.91 -10.11
N LEU A 849 3.19 35.23 -10.97
CA LEU A 849 1.93 34.49 -11.17
C LEU A 849 2.15 32.99 -11.42
N PHE A 850 2.88 32.66 -12.50
CA PHE A 850 3.11 31.28 -12.91
C PHE A 850 3.82 30.50 -11.80
N SER A 851 4.79 31.15 -11.15
CA SER A 851 5.60 30.53 -10.10
C SER A 851 4.79 30.34 -8.82
N ASN A 852 3.91 31.28 -8.46
CA ASN A 852 3.02 31.16 -7.30
C ASN A 852 2.03 30.00 -7.51
N ALA A 853 1.45 29.89 -8.70
CA ALA A 853 0.61 28.75 -9.06
C ALA A 853 1.39 27.40 -9.00
N ALA A 854 2.57 27.33 -9.62
CA ALA A 854 3.32 26.08 -9.76
C ALA A 854 4.11 25.65 -8.50
N LEU A 855 4.55 26.58 -7.65
CA LEU A 855 5.37 26.31 -6.45
C LEU A 855 4.59 26.42 -5.13
N GLN A 856 3.39 27.01 -5.11
CA GLN A 856 2.61 27.19 -3.88
C GLN A 856 1.16 26.72 -4.06
N LEU A 857 0.33 27.39 -4.88
CA LEU A 857 -1.12 27.18 -4.87
C LEU A 857 -1.55 25.78 -5.36
N VAL A 858 -0.97 25.27 -6.46
CA VAL A 858 -1.31 23.92 -6.96
C VAL A 858 -0.74 22.81 -6.07
N PRO A 859 0.52 22.89 -5.58
CA PRO A 859 1.02 21.94 -4.58
C PRO A 859 0.21 21.91 -3.27
N GLU A 860 -0.16 23.07 -2.72
CA GLU A 860 -0.98 23.17 -1.49
C GLU A 860 -2.39 22.57 -1.73
N ALA A 861 -3.00 22.85 -2.88
CA ALA A 861 -4.28 22.27 -3.28
C ALA A 861 -4.25 20.74 -3.38
N LEU A 862 -3.09 20.16 -3.73
CA LEU A 862 -2.85 18.72 -3.83
C LEU A 862 -2.31 18.10 -2.52
N GLY A 863 -1.98 18.91 -1.51
CA GLY A 863 -1.54 18.47 -0.18
C GLY A 863 -0.06 18.10 -0.06
N PHE A 864 0.84 18.67 -0.87
CA PHE A 864 2.29 18.40 -0.79
C PHE A 864 3.04 19.37 0.14
N ASP A 865 3.87 18.85 1.06
CA ASP A 865 4.71 19.66 1.96
C ASP A 865 6.08 19.98 1.30
N PRO A 866 6.48 21.24 1.09
CA PRO A 866 7.75 21.61 0.45
C PRO A 866 9.02 21.20 1.22
N LYS A 867 8.90 20.69 2.46
CA LYS A 867 10.00 20.12 3.25
C LYS A 867 10.02 18.58 3.30
N ALA A 868 8.88 17.91 3.14
CA ALA A 868 8.78 16.45 3.18
C ALA A 868 8.73 15.83 1.78
N ASP A 869 8.03 16.47 0.85
CA ASP A 869 7.89 16.05 -0.54
C ASP A 869 8.88 16.79 -1.44
N ASP A 870 9.72 16.04 -2.15
CA ASP A 870 10.60 16.58 -3.21
C ASP A 870 9.78 16.97 -4.46
N TYR A 871 8.88 17.95 -4.33
CA TYR A 871 8.15 18.54 -5.47
C TYR A 871 8.78 19.84 -5.95
N VAL A 872 9.46 20.59 -5.07
CA VAL A 872 9.98 21.92 -5.39
C VAL A 872 10.95 21.86 -6.59
N LEU A 873 11.84 20.86 -6.62
CA LEU A 873 12.74 20.63 -7.76
C LEU A 873 11.99 20.27 -9.06
N LYS A 874 10.88 19.52 -8.95
CA LYS A 874 10.03 19.13 -10.09
C LYS A 874 9.27 20.34 -10.64
N ALA A 875 8.73 21.20 -9.77
CA ALA A 875 8.04 22.43 -10.11
C ALA A 875 8.98 23.50 -10.72
N VAL A 876 10.23 23.60 -10.24
CA VAL A 876 11.29 24.36 -10.92
C VAL A 876 11.51 23.84 -12.35
N GLY A 877 11.43 22.52 -12.56
CA GLY A 877 11.44 21.91 -13.89
C GLY A 877 10.28 22.34 -14.81
N ILE A 878 9.08 22.56 -14.25
CA ILE A 878 7.91 23.04 -15.00
C ILE A 878 8.15 24.46 -15.54
N PHE A 879 8.63 25.39 -14.70
CA PHE A 879 9.02 26.73 -15.15
C PHE A 879 10.19 26.67 -16.15
N GLY A 880 11.18 25.80 -15.91
CA GLY A 880 12.31 25.60 -16.81
C GLY A 880 11.88 25.18 -18.22
N GLY A 881 10.92 24.25 -18.35
CA GLY A 881 10.37 23.82 -19.64
C GLY A 881 9.69 24.96 -20.41
N PHE A 882 8.84 25.73 -19.74
CA PHE A 882 8.21 26.94 -20.29
C PHE A 882 9.26 27.96 -20.75
N TYR A 883 10.22 28.28 -19.89
CA TYR A 883 11.25 29.28 -20.15
C TYR A 883 12.18 28.90 -21.32
N VAL A 884 12.60 27.63 -21.42
CA VAL A 884 13.43 27.14 -22.53
C VAL A 884 12.70 27.23 -23.86
N LEU A 885 11.40 26.90 -23.92
CA LEU A 885 10.59 27.05 -25.13
C LEU A 885 10.43 28.52 -25.54
N PHE A 886 10.08 29.41 -24.60
CA PHE A 886 10.01 30.85 -24.84
C PHE A 886 11.34 31.41 -25.37
N PHE A 887 12.45 31.14 -24.69
CA PHE A 887 13.77 31.62 -25.08
C PHE A 887 14.14 31.16 -26.49
N THR A 888 13.94 29.87 -26.79
CA THR A 888 14.22 29.28 -28.11
C THR A 888 13.34 29.91 -29.20
N GLU A 889 12.03 30.06 -28.97
CA GLU A 889 11.08 30.67 -29.89
C GLU A 889 11.47 32.11 -30.25
N ARG A 890 11.85 32.91 -29.24
CA ARG A 890 12.24 34.32 -29.42
C ARG A 890 13.59 34.45 -30.15
N VAL A 891 14.59 33.64 -29.78
CA VAL A 891 15.90 33.63 -30.48
C VAL A 891 15.71 33.22 -31.94
N LEU A 892 14.90 32.19 -32.22
CA LEU A 892 14.61 31.73 -33.58
C LEU A 892 13.90 32.81 -34.42
N LYS A 893 12.85 33.44 -33.88
CA LYS A 893 12.14 34.55 -34.54
C LYS A 893 13.06 35.76 -34.81
N MET A 894 13.99 36.06 -33.89
CA MET A 894 14.94 37.16 -34.06
C MET A 894 16.04 36.83 -35.10
N ALA A 895 16.50 35.58 -35.16
CA ALA A 895 17.51 35.12 -36.11
C ALA A 895 16.97 35.02 -37.55
N LEU A 896 15.77 34.47 -37.74
CA LEU A 896 15.18 34.21 -39.06
C LEU A 896 14.56 35.45 -39.73
N LYS A 897 14.43 36.58 -39.03
CA LYS A 897 13.77 37.83 -39.52
C LYS A 897 12.35 37.65 -40.06
N VAL A 898 11.58 36.70 -39.53
CA VAL A 898 10.19 36.46 -39.97
C VAL A 898 9.25 37.50 -39.34
N ASP A 899 9.11 38.65 -40.00
CA ASP A 899 8.17 39.73 -39.68
C ASP A 899 7.07 39.87 -40.77
N SER A 900 6.28 38.82 -41.05
CA SER A 900 5.04 38.95 -41.83
C SER A 900 4.07 37.76 -41.72
N GLU A 901 2.79 38.08 -41.92
CA GLU A 901 1.64 37.19 -42.19
C GLU A 901 0.99 36.43 -41.01
N HIS A 902 -0.29 36.09 -41.19
CA HIS A 902 -1.26 35.86 -40.11
C HIS A 902 -1.45 34.39 -39.74
N CYS A 903 -1.57 34.10 -38.45
CA CYS A 903 -2.11 32.84 -37.96
C CYS A 903 -3.65 32.90 -37.99
N HIS A 904 -4.26 32.54 -39.12
CA HIS A 904 -5.72 32.34 -39.20
C HIS A 904 -6.09 30.95 -38.69
N THR A 905 -7.06 30.90 -37.78
CA THR A 905 -7.70 29.67 -37.32
C THR A 905 -8.60 29.08 -38.42
N HIS A 906 -8.52 27.77 -38.62
CA HIS A 906 -9.42 27.04 -39.52
C HIS A 906 -10.09 25.85 -38.82
N PHE A 907 -11.25 26.12 -38.23
CA PHE A 907 -12.37 25.18 -38.31
C PHE A 907 -13.10 25.44 -39.65
N PRO A 908 -13.18 24.48 -40.59
CA PRO A 908 -13.95 24.64 -41.81
C PRO A 908 -15.39 24.17 -41.64
N SER A 909 -16.36 25.05 -41.88
CA SER A 909 -17.77 24.69 -42.01
C SER A 909 -18.15 24.54 -43.50
N LEU A 910 -18.51 23.30 -43.88
CA LEU A 910 -19.30 22.85 -45.04
C LEU A 910 -19.15 23.54 -46.42
N GLN A 911 -18.93 22.71 -47.45
CA GLN A 911 -18.93 23.08 -48.87
C GLN A 911 -20.32 23.52 -49.37
N MET A 912 -20.36 24.49 -50.29
CA MET A 912 -20.83 24.37 -51.70
C MET A 912 -20.08 25.46 -52.51
N ALA A 913 -19.29 25.15 -53.55
CA ALA A 913 -19.67 24.76 -54.92
C ALA A 913 -20.30 25.93 -55.72
N ASP A 914 -19.86 26.30 -56.93
CA ASP A 914 -18.71 25.84 -57.75
C ASP A 914 -18.42 26.82 -58.92
N VAL A 915 -17.37 26.57 -59.71
CA VAL A 915 -17.07 27.06 -61.08
C VAL A 915 -16.58 28.51 -61.27
N SER A 916 -15.64 28.63 -62.21
CA SER A 916 -14.88 29.82 -62.65
C SER A 916 -15.58 30.72 -63.68
N ILE A 917 -15.12 31.97 -63.82
CA ILE A 917 -14.84 32.61 -65.12
C ILE A 917 -13.81 33.76 -64.96
N THR A 918 -13.14 34.13 -66.06
CA THR A 918 -12.03 35.10 -66.11
C THR A 918 -12.46 36.55 -66.40
N ASN A 919 -11.51 37.48 -66.23
CA ASN A 919 -11.32 38.75 -66.94
C ASN A 919 -11.96 40.07 -66.44
N PHE A 920 -11.09 41.10 -66.48
CA PHE A 920 -11.31 42.53 -66.77
C PHE A 920 -12.06 43.47 -65.78
N SER A 921 -11.25 44.35 -65.18
CA SER A 921 -11.39 45.83 -65.12
C SER A 921 -12.63 46.53 -64.49
N ASN A 922 -12.29 47.49 -63.64
CA ASN A 922 -12.88 48.83 -63.48
C ASN A 922 -14.22 49.05 -62.73
N ASP A 923 -14.17 50.14 -61.94
CA ASP A 923 -15.17 51.17 -61.72
C ASP A 923 -16.53 50.88 -61.04
N THR A 924 -16.51 51.09 -59.72
CA THR A 924 -17.36 52.06 -58.98
C THR A 924 -18.90 51.90 -58.86
N VAL A 925 -19.38 52.25 -57.65
CA VAL A 925 -20.50 53.19 -57.38
C VAL A 925 -21.96 52.67 -57.20
N ILE A 926 -22.54 53.10 -56.05
CA ILE A 926 -23.97 53.36 -55.74
C ILE A 926 -24.96 52.17 -55.55
N HIS A 927 -25.24 51.92 -54.25
CA HIS A 927 -26.55 52.06 -53.58
C HIS A 927 -27.81 51.25 -54.02
N ASN A 928 -28.58 50.90 -52.97
CA ASN A 928 -30.05 51.07 -52.84
C ASN A 928 -31.07 49.95 -53.17
N ILE A 929 -31.77 49.55 -52.10
CA ILE A 929 -33.24 49.70 -51.88
C ILE A 929 -34.22 48.54 -52.18
N CYS A 930 -34.97 48.21 -51.11
CA CYS A 930 -36.38 47.76 -51.03
C CYS A 930 -36.85 46.35 -51.49
N ASN A 931 -37.36 45.62 -50.48
CA ASN A 931 -38.78 45.26 -50.31
C ASN A 931 -39.41 43.94 -50.83
N ASP A 932 -40.23 43.40 -49.91
CA ASP A 932 -41.64 43.01 -50.08
C ASP A 932 -42.10 41.57 -50.48
N LEU A 933 -42.66 40.92 -49.45
CA LEU A 933 -44.07 40.47 -49.35
C LEU A 933 -44.54 39.08 -49.84
N ILE A 934 -45.31 38.44 -48.92
CA ILE A 934 -46.67 37.85 -49.12
C ILE A 934 -46.87 36.31 -49.32
N THR A 935 -47.25 35.65 -48.20
CA THR A 935 -48.34 34.63 -48.05
C THR A 935 -48.11 33.17 -48.53
N ASN A 936 -48.92 32.13 -48.15
CA ASN A 936 -50.20 32.08 -47.41
C ASN A 936 -50.56 30.72 -46.71
N SER A 937 -51.18 30.76 -45.51
CA SER A 937 -52.25 29.83 -44.98
C SER A 937 -51.95 28.30 -44.76
N VAL A 938 -52.68 27.45 -43.98
CA VAL A 938 -54.01 27.44 -43.30
C VAL A 938 -54.01 26.65 -41.94
N ASN A 939 -54.78 27.13 -40.95
CA ASN A 939 -55.52 26.60 -39.74
C ASN A 939 -55.51 25.08 -39.33
N HIS A 940 -55.93 24.61 -38.13
CA HIS A 940 -56.95 25.08 -37.14
C HIS A 940 -56.68 24.71 -35.64
N ASP A 941 -56.93 25.69 -34.74
CA ASP A 941 -57.82 25.72 -33.52
C ASP A 941 -57.83 24.59 -32.45
N VAL A 942 -58.18 24.79 -31.16
CA VAL A 942 -59.18 25.68 -30.51
C VAL A 942 -58.70 26.24 -29.14
N ILE A 943 -59.22 27.41 -28.72
CA ILE A 943 -59.08 28.03 -27.37
C ILE A 943 -60.48 28.38 -26.80
N PRO A 944 -60.65 28.71 -25.49
CA PRO A 944 -60.64 30.13 -25.05
C PRO A 944 -60.04 30.30 -23.61
N ASN A 945 -60.00 31.45 -22.92
CA ASN A 945 -60.58 32.79 -23.13
C ASN A 945 -59.72 33.91 -22.46
N ILE A 946 -60.11 35.18 -22.60
CA ILE A 946 -59.64 36.37 -21.84
C ILE A 946 -60.89 37.20 -21.39
N PRO A 947 -60.79 38.32 -20.64
CA PRO A 947 -60.59 39.64 -21.30
C PRO A 947 -59.72 40.65 -20.52
N CYS A 948 -59.44 41.79 -21.16
CA CYS A 948 -58.71 42.95 -20.58
C CYS A 948 -59.68 44.05 -20.13
N ASP A 949 -59.19 45.06 -19.40
CA ASP A 949 -59.81 46.39 -19.44
C ASP A 949 -58.87 47.58 -19.16
N LYS A 950 -59.31 48.77 -19.60
CA LYS A 950 -58.85 50.15 -19.29
C LYS A 950 -60.13 50.96 -18.91
N PRO A 951 -60.21 52.31 -18.76
CA PRO A 951 -59.24 53.42 -18.88
C PRO A 951 -59.36 54.50 -17.75
N VAL A 952 -59.05 55.78 -18.08
CA VAL A 952 -59.48 57.08 -17.45
C VAL A 952 -58.45 57.86 -16.57
N HIS A 953 -58.03 59.02 -17.10
CA HIS A 953 -57.64 60.27 -16.41
C HIS A 953 -58.88 61.22 -16.39
N PRO A 954 -58.97 62.37 -15.65
CA PRO A 954 -57.88 63.18 -15.03
C PRO A 954 -58.18 63.85 -13.65
N SER A 955 -57.16 64.49 -13.00
CA SER A 955 -57.29 65.84 -12.36
C SER A 955 -56.01 66.38 -11.67
N VAL A 956 -55.33 67.31 -12.35
CA VAL A 956 -54.80 68.64 -11.89
C VAL A 956 -55.21 69.08 -10.45
N SER A 957 -54.43 69.75 -9.58
CA SER A 957 -52.99 70.15 -9.47
C SER A 957 -52.72 70.76 -8.04
N PRO A 958 -51.70 71.63 -7.75
CA PRO A 958 -50.32 71.27 -7.37
C PRO A 958 -49.86 71.84 -5.98
N VAL A 959 -48.73 71.35 -5.45
CA VAL A 959 -47.92 71.99 -4.37
C VAL A 959 -46.42 71.84 -4.71
N SER A 960 -45.55 72.67 -4.14
CA SER A 960 -44.17 72.91 -4.61
C SER A 960 -43.04 72.48 -3.65
N ASP A 961 -41.83 72.43 -4.21
CA ASP A 961 -40.49 72.65 -3.63
C ASP A 961 -39.85 71.72 -2.55
N GLN A 962 -38.70 71.12 -2.94
CA GLN A 962 -37.45 70.86 -2.16
C GLN A 962 -37.46 69.91 -0.92
N GLU A 963 -36.37 69.26 -0.43
CA GLU A 963 -35.03 68.76 -0.87
C GLU A 963 -34.46 67.88 0.30
N ALA A 964 -33.39 67.05 0.28
CA ALA A 964 -32.54 66.37 -0.74
C ALA A 964 -31.60 65.32 -0.03
N CYS A 965 -30.87 64.49 -0.81
CA CYS A 965 -29.80 63.54 -0.37
C CYS A 965 -30.28 62.27 0.42
N VAL A 966 -29.68 61.07 0.35
CA VAL A 966 -28.25 60.70 0.23
C VAL A 966 -28.02 59.46 -0.67
N PHE A 967 -27.14 59.60 -1.67
CA PHE A 967 -25.98 58.73 -1.92
C PHE A 967 -24.96 59.58 -2.72
N LEU A 968 -23.64 59.44 -2.47
CA LEU A 968 -22.70 60.49 -2.86
C LEU A 968 -22.54 60.65 -4.39
N THR A 969 -23.01 61.79 -4.91
CA THR A 969 -22.69 62.23 -6.27
C THR A 969 -21.24 62.69 -6.36
N CYS A 970 -20.34 61.86 -6.89
CA CYS A 970 -19.00 62.27 -7.29
C CYS A 970 -19.06 63.24 -8.48
N ARG A 971 -19.32 64.53 -8.21
CA ARG A 971 -19.34 65.66 -9.17
C ARG A 971 -18.05 65.81 -10.01
N TRP A 972 -16.99 65.07 -9.65
CA TRP A 972 -15.69 65.06 -10.31
C TRP A 972 -15.63 64.19 -11.58
N LEU A 973 -16.56 63.24 -11.77
CA LEU A 973 -16.61 62.32 -12.92
C LEU A 973 -17.11 62.96 -14.23
N ARG A 974 -16.92 64.27 -14.42
CA ARG A 974 -17.54 65.05 -15.50
C ARG A 974 -16.73 65.05 -16.81
N GLY A 975 -16.40 63.85 -17.28
CA GLY A 975 -15.83 63.60 -18.62
C GLY A 975 -16.90 63.54 -19.71
N GLU A 976 -16.57 62.91 -20.85
CA GLU A 976 -17.56 62.63 -21.90
C GLU A 976 -18.70 61.72 -21.41
N ARG A 977 -19.82 61.72 -22.16
CA ARG A 977 -20.95 60.84 -21.89
C ARG A 977 -20.47 59.39 -21.92
N VAL A 978 -20.91 58.60 -20.93
CA VAL A 978 -20.59 57.18 -20.76
C VAL A 978 -20.86 56.35 -22.03
N SER A 979 -21.81 56.78 -22.86
CA SER A 979 -22.15 56.24 -24.18
C SER A 979 -21.04 56.30 -25.25
N ASN A 980 -20.00 57.10 -25.06
CA ASN A 980 -18.94 57.32 -26.05
C ASN A 980 -17.71 56.42 -25.80
N ILE A 981 -17.63 55.77 -24.65
CA ILE A 981 -16.50 54.91 -24.25
C ILE A 981 -16.60 53.58 -25.01
N LYS A 982 -15.47 53.09 -25.56
CA LYS A 982 -15.42 51.81 -26.27
C LYS A 982 -15.85 50.65 -25.36
N THR A 983 -16.64 49.72 -25.88
CA THR A 983 -17.08 48.50 -25.15
C THR A 983 -15.95 47.68 -24.56
N VAL A 984 -14.77 47.69 -25.20
CA VAL A 984 -13.53 47.05 -24.70
C VAL A 984 -13.18 47.50 -23.28
N ALA A 985 -13.36 48.78 -22.93
CA ALA A 985 -13.04 49.28 -21.59
C ALA A 985 -13.92 48.66 -20.49
N TRP A 986 -15.20 48.43 -20.78
CA TRP A 986 -16.13 47.79 -19.84
C TRP A 986 -15.86 46.29 -19.70
N MET A 987 -15.38 45.64 -20.77
CA MET A 987 -14.95 44.24 -20.73
C MET A 987 -13.71 44.08 -19.84
N ILE A 988 -12.74 44.99 -19.98
CA ILE A 988 -11.52 45.02 -19.17
C ILE A 988 -11.86 45.23 -17.68
N THR A 989 -12.54 46.32 -17.30
CA THR A 989 -12.89 46.59 -15.89
C THR A 989 -13.73 45.47 -15.23
N LEU A 990 -14.51 44.70 -16.02
CA LEU A 990 -15.25 43.54 -15.50
C LEU A 990 -14.36 42.29 -15.33
N SER A 991 -13.36 42.10 -16.20
CA SER A 991 -12.41 40.99 -16.13
C SER A 991 -11.41 41.18 -15.00
N ASP A 992 -10.83 42.37 -14.91
CA ASP A 992 -10.03 42.90 -13.81
C ASP A 992 -10.79 42.74 -12.47
N GLY A 993 -12.04 43.18 -12.38
CA GLY A 993 -12.85 43.03 -11.15
C GLY A 993 -13.13 41.59 -10.72
N LEU A 994 -13.02 40.62 -11.64
CA LEU A 994 -13.13 39.18 -11.34
C LEU A 994 -11.79 38.58 -10.92
N HIS A 995 -10.67 39.04 -11.50
CA HIS A 995 -9.31 38.71 -11.07
C HIS A 995 -9.08 39.24 -9.64
N ASN A 996 -9.26 40.53 -9.43
CA ASN A 996 -9.15 41.18 -8.11
C ASN A 996 -10.01 40.50 -7.03
N PHE A 997 -11.22 40.04 -7.37
CA PHE A 997 -12.06 39.25 -6.46
C PHE A 997 -11.42 37.91 -6.03
N ILE A 998 -10.71 37.22 -6.92
CA ILE A 998 -10.13 35.91 -6.67
C ILE A 998 -8.76 36.00 -5.99
N ASP A 999 -8.03 37.09 -6.20
CA ASP A 999 -6.86 37.47 -5.40
C ASP A 999 -7.23 37.64 -3.93
N GLY A 1000 -8.29 38.39 -3.66
CA GLY A 1000 -8.84 38.52 -2.31
C GLY A 1000 -9.25 37.17 -1.72
N LEU A 1001 -9.91 36.31 -2.52
CA LEU A 1001 -10.31 34.96 -2.11
C LEU A 1001 -9.10 34.10 -1.71
N ALA A 1002 -8.03 34.14 -2.50
CA ALA A 1002 -6.78 33.44 -2.24
C ALA A 1002 -6.06 33.97 -0.99
N ILE A 1003 -5.95 35.29 -0.83
CA ILE A 1003 -5.36 35.92 0.36
C ILE A 1003 -6.13 35.51 1.63
N GLY A 1004 -7.46 35.54 1.57
CA GLY A 1004 -8.32 35.15 2.69
C GLY A 1004 -8.12 33.70 3.11
N ALA A 1005 -8.08 32.78 2.14
CA ALA A 1005 -7.81 31.36 2.40
C ALA A 1005 -6.39 31.13 2.94
N SER A 1006 -5.36 31.75 2.32
CA SER A 1006 -3.96 31.61 2.75
C SER A 1006 -3.73 32.09 4.17
N PHE A 1007 -4.35 33.21 4.60
CA PHE A 1007 -4.28 33.67 5.99
C PHE A 1007 -5.06 32.79 6.97
N THR A 1008 -6.03 31.98 6.54
CA THR A 1008 -6.66 30.95 7.41
C THR A 1008 -5.79 29.70 7.61
N LEU A 1009 -4.88 29.38 6.68
CA LEU A 1009 -3.87 28.33 6.90
C LEU A 1009 -2.71 28.81 7.77
N SER A 1010 -2.02 29.88 7.38
CA SER A 1010 -0.97 30.47 8.21
C SER A 1010 -0.69 31.93 7.86
N LEU A 1011 -0.19 32.70 8.84
CA LEU A 1011 0.24 34.09 8.59
C LEU A 1011 1.33 34.16 7.51
N LEU A 1012 2.23 33.18 7.46
CA LEU A 1012 3.32 33.11 6.50
C LEU A 1012 2.82 32.83 5.08
N THR A 1013 1.90 31.88 4.91
CA THR A 1013 1.25 31.56 3.63
C THR A 1013 0.47 32.77 3.14
N GLY A 1014 -0.31 33.42 4.03
CA GLY A 1014 -1.02 34.67 3.75
C GLY A 1014 -0.11 35.79 3.28
N PHE A 1015 1.02 36.04 3.96
CA PHE A 1015 2.00 37.04 3.51
C PHE A 1015 2.67 36.66 2.19
N SER A 1016 2.99 35.38 1.96
CA SER A 1016 3.55 34.89 0.69
C SER A 1016 2.61 35.17 -0.49
N THR A 1017 1.35 34.73 -0.37
CA THR A 1017 0.30 34.96 -1.38
C THR A 1017 0.07 36.45 -1.62
N SER A 1018 0.05 37.26 -0.55
CA SER A 1018 -0.09 38.72 -0.65
C SER A 1018 1.07 39.40 -1.38
N ILE A 1019 2.32 38.94 -1.16
CA ILE A 1019 3.50 39.49 -1.84
C ILE A 1019 3.49 39.11 -3.33
N ALA A 1020 3.08 37.88 -3.67
CA ALA A 1020 2.93 37.47 -5.06
C ALA A 1020 1.94 38.37 -5.81
N ILE A 1021 0.76 38.58 -5.22
CA ILE A 1021 -0.32 39.42 -5.77
C ILE A 1021 0.11 40.90 -5.91
N VAL A 1022 0.79 41.48 -4.91
CA VAL A 1022 1.36 42.84 -5.03
C VAL A 1022 2.33 42.98 -6.22
N CYS A 1023 3.04 41.91 -6.59
CA CYS A 1023 4.00 41.92 -7.70
C CYS A 1023 3.37 41.77 -9.10
N GLU A 1024 2.14 41.28 -9.21
CA GLU A 1024 1.37 41.19 -10.47
C GLU A 1024 0.40 42.36 -10.68
N GLU A 1025 -0.27 42.79 -9.60
CA GLU A 1025 -1.28 43.85 -9.66
C GLU A 1025 -0.68 45.23 -9.97
N PHE A 1026 0.47 45.57 -9.39
CA PHE A 1026 1.12 46.84 -9.69
C PHE A 1026 1.48 46.99 -11.19
N PRO A 1027 1.98 45.95 -11.89
CA PRO A 1027 2.04 45.93 -13.35
C PRO A 1027 0.69 45.95 -14.08
N HIS A 1028 -0.32 45.17 -13.65
CA HIS A 1028 -1.62 45.05 -14.33
C HIS A 1028 -2.41 46.37 -14.30
N GLU A 1029 -2.65 46.91 -13.10
CA GLU A 1029 -3.35 48.17 -12.84
C GLU A 1029 -2.74 49.35 -13.63
N LEU A 1030 -1.42 49.35 -13.82
CA LEU A 1030 -0.71 50.34 -14.63
C LEU A 1030 -0.96 50.19 -16.13
N GLY A 1031 -1.10 48.97 -16.63
CA GLY A 1031 -1.46 48.65 -18.01
C GLY A 1031 -2.92 49.06 -18.29
N ASP A 1032 -3.85 48.55 -17.49
CA ASP A 1032 -5.28 48.80 -17.66
C ASP A 1032 -5.64 50.28 -17.53
N PHE A 1033 -5.02 51.00 -16.59
CA PHE A 1033 -5.17 52.46 -16.50
C PHE A 1033 -4.81 53.19 -17.82
N VAL A 1034 -3.78 52.73 -18.54
CA VAL A 1034 -3.40 53.28 -19.86
C VAL A 1034 -4.37 52.83 -20.96
N ILE A 1035 -4.92 51.62 -20.89
CA ILE A 1035 -5.91 51.11 -21.85
C ILE A 1035 -7.26 51.82 -21.70
N LEU A 1036 -7.71 52.11 -20.46
CA LEU A 1036 -8.92 52.90 -20.19
C LEU A 1036 -8.80 54.33 -20.74
N LEU A 1037 -7.65 54.98 -20.55
CA LEU A 1037 -7.36 56.31 -21.12
C LEU A 1037 -7.36 56.29 -22.66
N THR A 1038 -6.75 55.30 -23.30
CA THR A 1038 -6.74 55.17 -24.78
C THR A 1038 -8.07 54.65 -25.36
N SER A 1039 -8.97 54.17 -24.51
CA SER A 1039 -10.35 53.80 -24.85
C SER A 1039 -11.36 54.94 -24.73
N GLY A 1040 -10.92 56.13 -24.29
CA GLY A 1040 -11.71 57.36 -24.29
C GLY A 1040 -12.15 57.86 -22.90
N MET A 1041 -11.75 57.19 -21.81
CA MET A 1041 -12.02 57.70 -20.46
C MET A 1041 -11.17 58.94 -20.14
N SER A 1042 -11.75 59.92 -19.45
CA SER A 1042 -10.97 60.98 -18.80
C SER A 1042 -10.22 60.46 -17.58
N VAL A 1043 -9.13 61.13 -17.17
CA VAL A 1043 -8.31 60.68 -16.01
C VAL A 1043 -9.16 60.41 -14.74
N PRO A 1044 -10.11 61.27 -14.32
CA PRO A 1044 -10.97 60.97 -13.17
C PRO A 1044 -11.89 59.76 -13.35
N GLN A 1045 -12.27 59.43 -14.59
CA GLN A 1045 -13.07 58.23 -14.89
C GLN A 1045 -12.21 56.97 -14.84
N ALA A 1046 -11.02 56.98 -15.46
CA ALA A 1046 -10.11 55.84 -15.43
C ALA A 1046 -9.70 55.48 -13.98
N VAL A 1047 -9.25 56.47 -13.19
CA VAL A 1047 -8.91 56.26 -11.75
C VAL A 1047 -10.08 55.66 -10.96
N PHE A 1048 -11.31 56.12 -11.24
CA PHE A 1048 -12.50 55.62 -10.54
C PHE A 1048 -12.82 54.17 -10.90
N PHE A 1049 -12.62 53.76 -12.16
CA PHE A 1049 -12.92 52.39 -12.59
C PHE A 1049 -11.82 51.38 -12.22
N ASN A 1050 -10.52 51.75 -12.26
CA ASN A 1050 -9.45 50.99 -11.60
C ASN A 1050 -9.80 50.75 -10.12
N LEU A 1051 -10.01 51.83 -9.35
CA LEU A 1051 -10.27 51.72 -7.91
C LEU A 1051 -11.56 50.95 -7.58
N LEU A 1052 -12.57 50.99 -8.46
CA LEU A 1052 -13.79 50.20 -8.31
C LEU A 1052 -13.54 48.70 -8.52
N SER A 1053 -12.59 48.34 -9.40
CA SER A 1053 -12.13 46.96 -9.57
C SER A 1053 -11.39 46.46 -8.32
N ALA A 1054 -10.36 47.18 -7.87
CA ALA A 1054 -9.58 46.82 -6.68
C ALA A 1054 -10.44 46.60 -5.42
N ILE A 1055 -11.56 47.31 -5.28
CA ILE A 1055 -12.52 47.11 -4.18
C ILE A 1055 -13.13 45.70 -4.16
N CYS A 1056 -13.22 44.99 -5.30
CA CYS A 1056 -13.65 43.59 -5.34
C CYS A 1056 -12.71 42.66 -4.56
N CYS A 1057 -11.42 43.00 -4.40
CA CYS A 1057 -10.48 42.24 -3.57
C CYS A 1057 -10.88 42.19 -2.09
N TYR A 1058 -11.55 43.22 -1.55
CA TYR A 1058 -12.11 43.15 -0.18
C TYR A 1058 -13.31 42.19 -0.09
N LEU A 1059 -14.13 42.08 -1.13
CA LEU A 1059 -15.23 41.10 -1.18
C LEU A 1059 -14.69 39.67 -1.27
N GLY A 1060 -13.63 39.49 -2.08
CA GLY A 1060 -12.83 38.28 -2.14
C GLY A 1060 -12.30 37.88 -0.77
N LEU A 1061 -11.61 38.78 -0.07
CA LEU A 1061 -11.02 38.55 1.25
C LEU A 1061 -12.05 38.08 2.28
N VAL A 1062 -13.20 38.76 2.37
CA VAL A 1062 -14.25 38.40 3.32
C VAL A 1062 -14.78 37.00 3.04
N LEU A 1063 -15.00 36.64 1.77
CA LEU A 1063 -15.42 35.29 1.41
C LEU A 1063 -14.28 34.27 1.55
N GLY A 1064 -13.02 34.63 1.31
CA GLY A 1064 -11.86 33.75 1.46
C GLY A 1064 -11.64 33.33 2.91
N ILE A 1065 -11.79 34.26 3.86
CA ILE A 1065 -11.71 33.95 5.30
C ILE A 1065 -12.94 33.12 5.74
N LEU A 1066 -14.14 33.46 5.29
CA LEU A 1066 -15.37 32.75 5.68
C LEU A 1066 -15.47 31.34 5.07
N LEU A 1067 -14.99 31.15 3.84
CA LEU A 1067 -14.96 29.84 3.17
C LEU A 1067 -13.75 29.03 3.64
N GLY A 1068 -12.54 29.60 3.70
CA GLY A 1068 -11.34 28.90 4.17
C GLY A 1068 -11.46 28.34 5.60
N SER A 1069 -12.26 28.98 6.46
CA SER A 1069 -12.54 28.50 7.83
C SER A 1069 -13.67 27.45 7.94
N ASN A 1070 -14.39 27.13 6.86
CA ASN A 1070 -15.55 26.21 6.91
C ASN A 1070 -15.61 25.17 5.76
N ILE A 1071 -14.95 25.42 4.63
CA ILE A 1071 -15.05 24.66 3.38
C ILE A 1071 -13.66 24.59 2.73
N ALA A 1072 -12.93 23.52 3.03
CA ALA A 1072 -11.76 23.00 2.31
C ALA A 1072 -10.92 24.04 1.51
N PRO A 1073 -9.99 24.79 2.14
CA PRO A 1073 -9.25 25.86 1.48
C PRO A 1073 -8.45 25.39 0.24
N ASN A 1074 -8.07 24.12 0.17
CA ASN A 1074 -7.47 23.46 -1.00
C ASN A 1074 -8.28 23.69 -2.30
N ALA A 1075 -9.61 23.75 -2.23
CA ALA A 1075 -10.47 24.02 -3.38
C ALA A 1075 -10.33 25.48 -3.88
N ILE A 1076 -10.09 26.43 -2.98
CA ILE A 1076 -9.81 27.83 -3.33
C ILE A 1076 -8.45 27.93 -4.02
N PHE A 1077 -7.41 27.25 -3.50
CA PHE A 1077 -6.09 27.25 -4.11
C PHE A 1077 -6.05 26.54 -5.47
N ALA A 1078 -6.87 25.50 -5.68
CA ALA A 1078 -7.03 24.87 -7.00
C ALA A 1078 -7.61 25.85 -8.03
N ILE A 1079 -8.64 26.62 -7.66
CA ILE A 1079 -9.27 27.62 -8.53
C ILE A 1079 -8.31 28.80 -8.79
N ALA A 1080 -7.70 29.35 -7.74
CA ALA A 1080 -6.76 30.47 -7.86
C ALA A 1080 -5.52 30.07 -8.67
N GLY A 1081 -4.89 28.93 -8.39
CA GLY A 1081 -3.75 28.42 -9.16
C GLY A 1081 -4.08 28.16 -10.63
N GLY A 1082 -5.27 27.64 -10.93
CA GLY A 1082 -5.76 27.48 -12.30
C GLY A 1082 -5.92 28.81 -13.03
N MET A 1083 -6.47 29.83 -12.36
CA MET A 1083 -6.57 31.17 -12.92
C MET A 1083 -5.23 31.88 -13.06
N PHE A 1084 -4.31 31.71 -12.12
CA PHE A 1084 -3.00 32.37 -12.16
C PHE A 1084 -2.14 31.84 -13.32
N LEU A 1085 -2.28 30.55 -13.66
CA LEU A 1085 -1.72 30.00 -14.91
C LEU A 1085 -2.41 30.56 -16.17
N TYR A 1086 -3.73 30.80 -16.13
CA TYR A 1086 -4.45 31.40 -17.25
C TYR A 1086 -4.03 32.86 -17.49
N ILE A 1087 -4.08 33.72 -16.47
CA ILE A 1087 -3.74 35.15 -16.55
C ILE A 1087 -2.30 35.34 -17.05
N SER A 1088 -1.35 34.62 -16.45
CA SER A 1088 0.07 34.71 -16.85
C SER A 1088 0.34 34.23 -18.28
N LEU A 1089 -0.23 33.10 -18.71
CA LEU A 1089 0.11 32.49 -20.01
C LEU A 1089 -0.78 32.94 -21.18
N ALA A 1090 -2.06 33.20 -20.92
CA ALA A 1090 -3.06 33.48 -21.95
C ALA A 1090 -3.39 34.97 -22.13
N ASP A 1091 -3.07 35.84 -21.15
CA ASP A 1091 -3.36 37.28 -21.22
C ASP A 1091 -2.09 38.14 -21.16
N MET A 1092 -1.41 38.18 -20.01
CA MET A 1092 -0.23 39.04 -19.81
C MET A 1092 0.94 38.71 -20.76
N PHE A 1093 1.22 37.42 -20.99
CA PHE A 1093 2.33 36.99 -21.85
C PHE A 1093 2.13 37.34 -23.33
N PRO A 1094 0.92 37.17 -23.92
CA PRO A 1094 0.58 37.81 -25.19
C PRO A 1094 0.75 39.33 -25.19
N GLU A 1095 0.31 40.06 -24.16
CA GLU A 1095 0.43 41.53 -24.12
C GLU A 1095 1.90 41.99 -24.08
N MET A 1096 2.73 41.38 -23.22
CA MET A 1096 4.18 41.62 -23.13
C MET A 1096 4.88 41.48 -24.50
N ASN A 1097 4.36 40.62 -25.37
CA ASN A 1097 4.87 40.39 -26.72
C ASN A 1097 4.26 41.36 -27.76
N SER A 1098 3.01 41.81 -27.56
CA SER A 1098 2.37 42.88 -28.34
C SER A 1098 3.08 44.23 -28.15
N ILE A 1099 3.49 44.55 -26.93
CA ILE A 1099 4.28 45.76 -26.62
C ILE A 1099 5.63 45.73 -27.37
N MET A 1100 6.33 44.59 -27.37
CA MET A 1100 7.57 44.45 -28.14
C MET A 1100 7.32 44.67 -29.64
N THR A 1101 6.34 44.00 -30.26
CA THR A 1101 6.09 44.15 -31.71
C THR A 1101 5.67 45.56 -32.10
N THR A 1102 4.93 46.26 -31.23
CA THR A 1102 4.47 47.64 -31.47
C THR A 1102 5.59 48.69 -31.34
N TYR A 1103 6.50 48.54 -30.37
CA TYR A 1103 7.47 49.58 -30.02
C TYR A 1103 8.94 49.28 -30.39
N ALA A 1104 9.30 48.02 -30.70
CA ALA A 1104 10.69 47.63 -31.01
C ALA A 1104 11.13 47.96 -32.44
N LYS A 1105 11.36 49.24 -32.73
CA LYS A 1105 11.88 49.70 -34.03
C LYS A 1105 13.35 49.29 -34.23
N GLY A 1106 13.60 48.41 -35.20
CA GLY A 1106 14.93 47.93 -35.60
C GLY A 1106 15.51 46.85 -34.68
N THR A 1107 16.53 46.13 -35.17
CA THR A 1107 17.10 44.94 -34.50
C THR A 1107 17.62 45.23 -33.09
N SER A 1108 18.31 46.36 -32.89
CA SER A 1108 18.77 46.79 -31.56
C SER A 1108 17.62 47.04 -30.59
N GLY A 1109 16.48 47.54 -31.09
CA GLY A 1109 15.25 47.66 -30.32
C GLY A 1109 14.75 46.29 -29.84
N LYS A 1110 14.61 45.32 -30.76
CA LYS A 1110 14.14 43.97 -30.45
C LYS A 1110 15.02 43.25 -29.41
N VAL A 1111 16.36 43.38 -29.51
CA VAL A 1111 17.29 42.83 -28.51
C VAL A 1111 17.06 43.43 -27.12
N ILE A 1112 16.86 44.75 -27.01
CA ILE A 1112 16.62 45.41 -25.71
C ILE A 1112 15.30 44.95 -25.08
N PHE A 1113 14.22 44.86 -25.87
CA PHE A 1113 12.94 44.34 -25.35
C PHE A 1113 13.06 42.87 -24.91
N PHE A 1114 13.71 42.01 -25.69
CA PHE A 1114 13.94 40.61 -25.33
C PHE A 1114 14.74 40.46 -24.03
N VAL A 1115 15.81 41.24 -23.81
CA VAL A 1115 16.56 41.23 -22.54
C VAL A 1115 15.65 41.62 -21.37
N LEU A 1116 14.83 42.68 -21.53
CA LEU A 1116 13.93 43.14 -20.47
C LEU A 1116 12.83 42.11 -20.13
N GLN A 1117 12.28 41.39 -21.12
CA GLN A 1117 11.33 40.29 -20.90
C GLN A 1117 11.96 39.18 -20.05
N ASN A 1118 13.19 38.74 -20.39
CA ASN A 1118 13.89 37.69 -19.64
C ASN A 1118 14.27 38.14 -18.22
N CYS A 1119 14.73 39.39 -18.06
CA CYS A 1119 15.01 39.96 -16.75
C CYS A 1119 13.76 39.99 -15.86
N GLY A 1120 12.60 40.39 -16.40
CA GLY A 1120 11.35 40.38 -15.65
C GLY A 1120 10.95 38.96 -15.20
N LEU A 1121 10.84 38.03 -16.15
CA LEU A 1121 10.41 36.65 -15.90
C LEU A 1121 11.28 35.95 -14.84
N LEU A 1122 12.60 36.05 -14.97
CA LEU A 1122 13.54 35.45 -14.02
C LEU A 1122 13.51 36.14 -12.65
N THR A 1123 13.27 37.45 -12.58
CA THR A 1123 13.08 38.15 -11.31
C THR A 1123 11.82 37.67 -10.59
N GLY A 1124 10.68 37.59 -11.26
CA GLY A 1124 9.43 37.12 -10.63
C GLY A 1124 9.54 35.68 -10.14
N PHE A 1125 10.08 34.77 -10.96
CA PHE A 1125 10.35 33.40 -10.56
C PHE A 1125 11.31 33.29 -9.36
N SER A 1126 12.40 34.07 -9.35
CA SER A 1126 13.37 34.04 -8.26
C SER A 1126 12.78 34.54 -6.93
N VAL A 1127 11.87 35.52 -6.95
CA VAL A 1127 11.17 36.00 -5.75
C VAL A 1127 10.33 34.88 -5.13
N ILE A 1128 9.47 34.23 -5.92
CA ILE A 1128 8.61 33.16 -5.39
C ILE A 1128 9.43 31.93 -4.97
N LEU A 1129 10.44 31.54 -5.75
CA LEU A 1129 11.30 30.40 -5.39
C LEU A 1129 12.03 30.63 -4.06
N LEU A 1130 12.57 31.84 -3.82
CA LEU A 1130 13.20 32.19 -2.55
C LEU A 1130 12.19 32.17 -1.39
N ILE A 1131 10.97 32.69 -1.58
CA ILE A 1131 9.95 32.64 -0.53
C ILE A 1131 9.58 31.18 -0.23
N THR A 1132 9.34 30.33 -1.24
CA THR A 1132 9.01 28.91 -1.05
C THR A 1132 10.14 28.14 -0.36
N MET A 1133 11.39 28.31 -0.78
CA MET A 1133 12.54 27.60 -0.19
C MET A 1133 12.86 28.03 1.24
N PHE A 1134 12.66 29.30 1.59
CA PHE A 1134 13.03 29.83 2.91
C PHE A 1134 11.84 30.03 3.86
N ALA A 1135 10.59 29.83 3.41
CA ALA A 1135 9.34 29.97 4.16
C ALA A 1135 9.48 29.55 5.63
N GLY A 1136 9.67 28.26 5.88
CA GLY A 1136 9.74 27.70 7.23
C GLY A 1136 11.02 28.00 8.02
N ASN A 1137 11.80 29.01 7.62
CA ASN A 1137 12.93 29.59 8.36
C ASN A 1137 12.74 31.11 8.61
N ILE A 1138 11.69 31.73 8.06
CA ILE A 1138 11.39 33.17 8.20
C ILE A 1138 10.60 33.38 9.50
N ASN A 1139 11.29 33.83 10.55
CA ASN A 1139 10.67 34.10 11.85
C ASN A 1139 10.08 35.53 11.88
N LEU A 1140 8.75 35.64 11.85
CA LEU A 1140 8.00 36.91 11.74
C LEU A 1140 7.47 37.48 13.08
N GLY A 1141 8.05 37.06 14.22
CA GLY A 1141 7.85 37.70 15.54
C GLY A 1141 7.12 36.83 16.56
#